data_AF-A0A6P6K2I5-F1
#
_entry.id   AF-A0A6P6K2I5-F1
#
_cell.length_a   1.000
_cell.length_b   1.000
_cell.length_c   1.000
_cell.angle_alpha   90.00
_cell.angle_beta   90.00
_cell.angle_gamma   90.00
#
_symmetry.space_group_name_H-M   'P 1'
#
loop_
_entity.id
_entity.type
_entity.pdbx_description
1 polymer ?
#
loop_
_entity_poly.entity_id
_entity_poly.type
_entity_poly.pdbx_seq_one_letter_code
_entity_poly.pdbx_strand_id
1 'polypeptide(L)'
;MLRLNPSFDAQKDVVASILAKEERANIGVLEPRILSVEKDGGVVYSWRGATGTTRIGKYDPHSTENKLLYTFDKQVCVSSCSLNKEETLLAVSLSQSTHGAFKPVSKCLTLLIEIHPINNTKVLKAVDCKVKVQFLYPKTCRTTVLESHLLLAAEDGYVDQYHITLTRQEGYRVVMQSPERLSRERVAEDFSWVQWDSDTQRLFYLTAREKHTLKCVQFYPDRNFETVFELPLEMPSVSSVASSMRFVNFGYDHYQDSKDEGLRIEVFTSLTGTMCVCYSPPVHWHKDATYTIAFVHRGCSKTFTVSLEKGSAPANLPTVHPIFIHLDYYIVVYLADHFLHLINCRQQDLLCYSLFLSGADGHIETLGLGREVVSVSGSRLLDVRAGTMYTMELNPDFLLELLSAARPEAQRLAALHCMLVYLQPNPVMELKIINWISENVMSFDAFDQIQEFILASLYRISYQQCVSLDKLLPYSCVFEKKELPVALTAIPGVKCTPELLCQPIIKGKPKSLQGYWEELQLVLERMRYFEGVPSPRFRTSLIKEDWDRFQAAMNSEKEKSPHCHRQIEENTKKVLSMVDTWRLDKRVVPLFQEEDQQQRVLVSLMVDKLREHLNKHLSRLGKKKIDLLVVNYAAKLLELVWHVLELMWQKLKLGPWVLCIQEQGSSEEWAMFHVMLRILEATKGLCLPLPPGYSTLLSVLGVRCLPQHTFLQYVDHGLLQLTEPFVSRLMTDLDNSDANEQLKFSILKRLPEHMEQRVSQQWDHPIISACISREYVRTLLEKYSENRDSALLDCGKSCSYPDFLPLNYLTKILWNREEQAQNPFEEQENVDVRFVEETALKQTQIKLDFEVK
;
A
#
# COMPACT_ATOMS: atom_id res chain seq x y z
N MET A 1 -9.24 -10.48 -14.82
CA MET A 1 -8.72 -9.74 -13.65
C MET A 1 -9.07 -10.36 -12.28
N LEU A 2 -10.33 -10.65 -11.98
CA LEU A 2 -10.75 -11.24 -10.69
C LEU A 2 -10.79 -12.77 -10.80
N ARG A 3 -10.26 -13.48 -9.80
CA ARG A 3 -10.42 -14.93 -9.64
C ARG A 3 -11.53 -15.16 -8.61
N LEU A 4 -12.52 -15.97 -9.00
CA LEU A 4 -13.62 -16.38 -8.14
C LEU A 4 -13.41 -17.82 -7.72
N ASN A 5 -13.02 -18.01 -6.46
CA ASN A 5 -12.78 -19.33 -5.89
C ASN A 5 -14.07 -19.80 -5.19
N PRO A 6 -14.67 -20.94 -5.56
CA PRO A 6 -15.89 -21.41 -4.91
C PRO A 6 -15.57 -21.83 -3.47
N SER A 7 -16.19 -21.16 -2.49
CA SER A 7 -16.06 -21.49 -1.06
C SER A 7 -17.16 -22.43 -0.57
N PHE A 8 -18.30 -22.46 -1.26
CA PHE A 8 -19.43 -23.35 -0.99
C PHE A 8 -20.19 -23.59 -2.29
N ASP A 9 -20.61 -24.83 -2.52
CA ASP A 9 -21.44 -25.21 -3.64
C ASP A 9 -22.57 -26.12 -3.17
N ALA A 10 -23.82 -25.70 -3.33
CA ALA A 10 -24.96 -26.46 -2.83
C ALA A 10 -25.10 -27.85 -3.49
N GLN A 11 -24.69 -28.03 -4.74
CA GLN A 11 -24.70 -29.35 -5.37
C GLN A 11 -23.62 -30.27 -4.79
N LYS A 12 -22.40 -29.75 -4.62
CA LYS A 12 -21.28 -30.55 -4.10
C LYS A 12 -21.39 -30.83 -2.60
N ASP A 13 -21.66 -29.79 -1.81
CA ASP A 13 -21.49 -29.81 -0.35
C ASP A 13 -22.76 -30.23 0.39
N VAL A 14 -23.93 -30.08 -0.24
CA VAL A 14 -25.24 -30.38 0.39
C VAL A 14 -25.91 -31.61 -0.21
N VAL A 15 -26.05 -31.70 -1.55
CA VAL A 15 -26.85 -32.77 -2.19
C VAL A 15 -26.30 -34.17 -1.87
N ALA A 16 -24.99 -34.37 -1.88
CA ALA A 16 -24.38 -35.66 -1.54
C ALA A 16 -24.73 -36.11 -0.10
N SER A 17 -24.78 -35.16 0.85
CA SER A 17 -25.14 -35.45 2.24
C SER A 17 -26.63 -35.76 2.41
N ILE A 18 -27.49 -35.05 1.69
CA ILE A 18 -28.95 -35.31 1.69
C ILE A 18 -29.23 -36.72 1.12
N LEU A 19 -28.62 -37.06 -0.02
CA LEU A 19 -28.78 -38.37 -0.66
C LEU A 19 -28.27 -39.54 0.19
N ALA A 20 -27.26 -39.32 1.03
CA ALA A 20 -26.78 -40.32 1.96
C ALA A 20 -27.75 -40.59 3.13
N LYS A 21 -28.58 -39.60 3.49
CA LYS A 21 -29.50 -39.66 4.63
C LYS A 21 -30.95 -39.97 4.23
N GLU A 22 -31.35 -39.74 2.98
CA GLU A 22 -32.70 -40.04 2.47
C GLU A 22 -32.73 -41.37 1.68
N GLU A 23 -33.71 -42.24 1.98
CA GLU A 23 -33.91 -43.50 1.26
C GLU A 23 -34.22 -43.22 -0.23
N ARG A 24 -33.49 -43.89 -1.13
CA ARG A 24 -33.41 -43.64 -2.59
C ARG A 24 -34.74 -43.71 -3.38
N ALA A 25 -35.87 -43.97 -2.74
CA ALA A 25 -37.04 -44.53 -3.42
C ALA A 25 -38.00 -43.53 -4.09
N ASN A 26 -37.89 -42.21 -3.92
CA ASN A 26 -38.77 -41.23 -4.60
C ASN A 26 -38.24 -39.79 -4.58
N ILE A 27 -36.94 -39.61 -4.79
CA ILE A 27 -36.32 -38.28 -4.76
C ILE A 27 -36.47 -37.66 -6.15
N GLY A 28 -37.35 -36.65 -6.29
CA GLY A 28 -37.39 -35.77 -7.47
C GLY A 28 -36.10 -34.94 -7.59
N VAL A 29 -36.04 -33.96 -8.50
CA VAL A 29 -34.86 -33.07 -8.61
C VAL A 29 -34.63 -32.35 -7.26
N LEU A 30 -33.53 -32.68 -6.56
CA LEU A 30 -33.09 -32.01 -5.34
C LEU A 30 -32.42 -30.69 -5.71
N GLU A 31 -33.16 -29.61 -5.57
CA GLU A 31 -32.62 -28.25 -5.69
C GLU A 31 -32.58 -27.60 -4.30
N PRO A 32 -31.47 -27.73 -3.56
CA PRO A 32 -31.29 -26.98 -2.33
C PRO A 32 -31.26 -25.48 -2.63
N ARG A 33 -32.07 -24.72 -1.90
CA ARG A 33 -32.18 -23.26 -2.00
C ARG A 33 -31.59 -22.61 -0.78
N ILE A 34 -30.57 -21.77 -0.96
CA ILE A 34 -29.91 -21.02 0.11
C ILE A 34 -30.88 -19.96 0.64
N LEU A 35 -31.15 -19.99 1.94
CA LEU A 35 -32.07 -19.05 2.59
C LEU A 35 -31.33 -17.88 3.22
N SER A 36 -30.20 -18.13 3.88
CA SER A 36 -29.39 -17.10 4.54
C SER A 36 -27.97 -17.61 4.82
N VAL A 37 -27.07 -16.67 5.12
CA VAL A 37 -25.71 -16.94 5.59
C VAL A 37 -25.57 -16.29 6.96
N GLU A 38 -25.30 -17.11 7.98
CA GLU A 38 -25.19 -16.65 9.36
C GLU A 38 -23.80 -16.07 9.66
N LYS A 39 -23.66 -15.41 10.80
CA LYS A 39 -22.43 -14.72 11.22
C LYS A 39 -21.22 -15.66 11.35
N ASP A 40 -21.43 -16.91 11.70
CA ASP A 40 -20.39 -17.94 11.77
C ASP A 40 -19.98 -18.48 10.39
N GLY A 41 -20.55 -17.94 9.31
CA GLY A 41 -20.36 -18.44 7.95
C GLY A 41 -21.23 -19.65 7.61
N GLY A 42 -22.05 -20.13 8.56
CA GLY A 42 -22.96 -21.24 8.33
C GLY A 42 -24.02 -20.89 7.28
N VAL A 43 -24.23 -21.80 6.33
CA VAL A 43 -25.19 -21.60 5.23
C VAL A 43 -26.48 -22.32 5.58
N VAL A 44 -27.57 -21.56 5.73
CA VAL A 44 -28.90 -22.12 5.97
C VAL A 44 -29.58 -22.32 4.63
N TYR A 45 -30.08 -23.52 4.38
CA TYR A 45 -30.71 -23.89 3.12
C TYR A 45 -32.01 -24.67 3.35
N SER A 46 -32.85 -24.71 2.33
CA SER A 46 -34.05 -25.55 2.30
C SER A 46 -34.06 -26.45 1.08
N TRP A 47 -34.70 -27.61 1.21
CA TRP A 47 -34.94 -28.50 0.08
C TRP A 47 -36.32 -29.16 0.22
N ARG A 48 -36.80 -29.73 -0.89
CA ARG A 48 -37.99 -30.56 -0.90
C ARG A 48 -37.58 -32.00 -0.57
N GLY A 49 -38.06 -32.53 0.55
CA GLY A 49 -37.84 -33.93 0.93
C GLY A 49 -38.69 -34.90 0.11
N ALA A 50 -38.33 -36.20 0.13
CA ALA A 50 -39.02 -37.25 -0.62
C ALA A 50 -40.54 -37.35 -0.34
N THR A 51 -40.99 -36.96 0.86
CA THR A 51 -42.40 -36.94 1.27
C THR A 51 -43.18 -35.70 0.80
N GLY A 52 -42.58 -34.84 -0.02
CA GLY A 52 -43.19 -33.57 -0.46
C GLY A 52 -43.19 -32.48 0.61
N THR A 53 -42.45 -32.66 1.69
CA THR A 53 -42.32 -31.69 2.79
C THR A 53 -41.12 -30.76 2.58
N THR A 54 -41.22 -29.51 3.03
CA THR A 54 -40.07 -28.59 3.04
C THR A 54 -39.20 -28.89 4.27
N ARG A 55 -37.89 -29.08 4.09
CA ARG A 55 -36.91 -29.29 5.16
C ARG A 55 -35.93 -28.12 5.19
N ILE A 56 -35.46 -27.76 6.38
CA ILE A 56 -34.44 -26.72 6.61
C ILE A 56 -33.21 -27.37 7.24
N GLY A 57 -32.04 -27.05 6.70
CA GLY A 57 -30.76 -27.51 7.20
C GLY A 57 -29.73 -26.38 7.26
N LYS A 58 -28.65 -26.64 7.96
CA LYS A 58 -27.46 -25.78 8.04
C LYS A 58 -26.24 -26.57 7.61
N TYR A 59 -25.42 -25.96 6.76
CA TYR A 59 -24.08 -26.40 6.46
C TYR A 59 -23.10 -25.55 7.28
N ASP A 60 -22.21 -26.22 8.02
CA ASP A 60 -21.11 -25.56 8.71
C ASP A 60 -19.83 -25.69 7.87
N PRO A 61 -19.27 -24.57 7.36
CA PRO A 61 -18.05 -24.61 6.54
C PRO A 61 -16.81 -25.06 7.31
N HIS A 62 -16.80 -25.00 8.65
CA HIS A 62 -15.64 -25.40 9.45
C HIS A 62 -15.57 -26.91 9.69
N SER A 63 -16.69 -27.52 10.04
CA SER A 63 -16.79 -28.98 10.23
C SER A 63 -17.08 -29.71 8.92
N THR A 64 -17.50 -29.01 7.86
CA THR A 64 -18.00 -29.57 6.60
C THR A 64 -19.20 -30.51 6.77
N GLU A 65 -19.94 -30.33 7.87
CA GLU A 65 -21.11 -31.16 8.20
C GLU A 65 -22.43 -30.48 7.85
N ASN A 66 -23.42 -31.32 7.50
CA ASN A 66 -24.80 -30.91 7.24
C ASN A 66 -25.72 -31.38 8.38
N LYS A 67 -26.39 -30.42 9.03
CA LYS A 67 -27.33 -30.65 10.13
C LYS A 67 -28.76 -30.34 9.67
N LEU A 68 -29.66 -31.31 9.83
CA LEU A 68 -31.11 -31.09 9.67
C LEU A 68 -31.63 -30.32 10.90
N LEU A 69 -32.33 -29.22 10.67
CA LEU A 69 -32.81 -28.34 11.73
C LEU A 69 -34.31 -28.50 11.98
N TYR A 70 -35.11 -28.53 10.91
CA TYR A 70 -36.56 -28.60 11.02
C TYR A 70 -37.21 -29.19 9.75
N THR A 71 -38.35 -29.86 9.90
CA THR A 71 -39.16 -30.40 8.80
C THR A 71 -40.60 -29.89 8.95
N PHE A 72 -41.13 -29.26 7.91
CA PHE A 72 -42.54 -28.84 7.87
C PHE A 72 -43.45 -30.01 7.49
N ASP A 73 -44.69 -30.03 7.98
CA ASP A 73 -45.67 -31.06 7.61
C ASP A 73 -46.19 -30.95 6.18
N LYS A 74 -45.96 -29.80 5.53
CA LYS A 74 -46.42 -29.47 4.18
C LYS A 74 -45.32 -28.77 3.39
N GLN A 75 -45.51 -28.71 2.08
CA GLN A 75 -44.67 -27.87 1.24
C GLN A 75 -44.98 -26.39 1.51
N VAL A 76 -43.97 -25.65 1.96
CA VAL A 76 -44.03 -24.21 2.22
C VAL A 76 -42.95 -23.47 1.45
N CYS A 77 -43.23 -22.23 1.06
CA CYS A 77 -42.26 -21.34 0.42
C CYS A 77 -41.60 -20.47 1.49
N VAL A 78 -40.32 -20.73 1.77
CA VAL A 78 -39.55 -19.97 2.76
C VAL A 78 -38.92 -18.76 2.07
N SER A 79 -39.23 -17.56 2.57
CA SER A 79 -38.74 -16.28 2.03
C SER A 79 -37.56 -15.69 2.82
N SER A 80 -37.43 -16.03 4.10
CA SER A 80 -36.35 -15.59 4.99
C SER A 80 -36.28 -16.51 6.20
N CYS A 81 -35.08 -16.71 6.71
CA CYS A 81 -34.78 -17.70 7.73
C CYS A 81 -33.55 -17.27 8.52
N SER A 82 -33.56 -17.40 9.84
CA SER A 82 -32.38 -17.17 10.66
C SER A 82 -32.37 -18.03 11.92
N LEU A 83 -31.17 -18.32 12.44
CA LEU A 83 -30.93 -19.10 13.64
C LEU A 83 -30.32 -18.26 14.75
N ASN A 84 -30.67 -18.58 16.01
CA ASN A 84 -30.00 -17.97 17.14
C ASN A 84 -28.60 -18.58 17.35
N LYS A 85 -27.79 -17.91 18.18
CA LYS A 85 -26.42 -18.31 18.50
C LYS A 85 -26.30 -19.72 19.09
N GLU A 86 -27.28 -20.14 19.88
CA GLU A 86 -27.30 -21.46 20.53
C GLU A 86 -27.87 -22.58 19.63
N GLU A 87 -28.30 -22.26 18.40
CA GLU A 87 -28.96 -23.18 17.46
C GLU A 87 -30.20 -23.90 18.03
N THR A 88 -30.93 -23.24 18.93
CA THR A 88 -32.13 -23.77 19.60
C THR A 88 -33.42 -23.15 19.10
N LEU A 89 -33.35 -21.97 18.48
CA LEU A 89 -34.46 -21.23 17.91
C LEU A 89 -34.26 -21.01 16.42
N LEU A 90 -35.35 -21.16 15.69
CA LEU A 90 -35.43 -20.94 14.26
C LEU A 90 -36.55 -19.94 13.97
N ALA A 91 -36.21 -18.81 13.34
CA ALA A 91 -37.18 -17.83 12.87
C ALA A 91 -37.35 -17.97 11.36
N VAL A 92 -38.59 -18.10 10.89
CA VAL A 92 -38.90 -18.34 9.47
C VAL A 92 -40.03 -17.43 9.02
N SER A 93 -39.86 -16.77 7.87
CA SER A 93 -40.95 -16.07 7.18
C SER A 93 -41.36 -16.83 5.93
N LEU A 94 -42.64 -17.19 5.87
CA LEU A 94 -43.24 -17.99 4.80
C LEU A 94 -44.03 -17.08 3.85
N SER A 95 -43.81 -17.24 2.55
CA SER A 95 -44.65 -16.64 1.51
C SER A 95 -45.78 -17.62 1.14
N GLN A 96 -47.02 -17.17 1.25
CA GLN A 96 -48.18 -17.99 0.91
C GLN A 96 -48.55 -17.76 -0.56
N SER A 97 -48.30 -18.77 -1.41
CA SER A 97 -48.70 -18.69 -2.82
C SER A 97 -50.21 -18.87 -2.97
N THR A 98 -50.81 -18.17 -3.93
CA THR A 98 -52.25 -18.23 -4.24
C THR A 98 -52.70 -19.50 -4.97
N HIS A 99 -51.86 -20.54 -5.08
CA HIS A 99 -52.14 -21.75 -5.87
C HIS A 99 -53.06 -22.78 -5.17
N GLY A 100 -54.05 -22.32 -4.39
CA GLY A 100 -55.06 -23.17 -3.75
C GLY A 100 -56.47 -22.57 -3.85
N ALA A 101 -57.51 -23.39 -3.71
CA ALA A 101 -58.92 -23.00 -3.86
C ALA A 101 -59.41 -21.95 -2.83
N PHE A 102 -58.64 -21.67 -1.79
CA PHE A 102 -58.94 -20.68 -0.75
C PHE A 102 -57.88 -19.58 -0.77
N LYS A 103 -58.32 -18.31 -0.84
CA LYS A 103 -57.42 -17.17 -0.66
C LYS A 103 -56.88 -17.19 0.78
N PRO A 104 -55.55 -17.20 0.98
CA PRO A 104 -54.99 -17.10 2.32
C PRO A 104 -55.40 -15.79 3.01
N VAL A 105 -55.52 -15.82 4.34
CA VAL A 105 -55.89 -14.66 5.17
C VAL A 105 -54.77 -13.61 5.21
N SER A 106 -53.52 -14.02 4.99
CA SER A 106 -52.33 -13.16 4.95
C SER A 106 -51.30 -13.68 3.95
N LYS A 107 -50.69 -12.80 3.15
CA LYS A 107 -49.66 -13.21 2.17
C LYS A 107 -48.33 -13.68 2.79
N CYS A 108 -47.97 -13.21 3.98
CA CYS A 108 -46.75 -13.57 4.69
C CYS A 108 -47.04 -13.99 6.13
N LEU A 109 -46.47 -15.13 6.53
CA LEU A 109 -46.57 -15.67 7.89
C LEU A 109 -45.17 -15.85 8.49
N THR A 110 -44.89 -15.17 9.60
CA THR A 110 -43.61 -15.26 10.31
C THR A 110 -43.76 -16.07 11.59
N LEU A 111 -42.95 -17.11 11.72
CA LEU A 111 -42.95 -18.08 12.80
C LEU A 111 -41.64 -18.04 13.59
N LEU A 112 -41.72 -18.30 14.89
CA LEU A 112 -40.60 -18.61 15.77
C LEU A 112 -40.78 -20.03 16.29
N ILE A 113 -39.78 -20.89 16.04
CA ILE A 113 -39.84 -22.33 16.27
C ILE A 113 -38.70 -22.72 17.21
N GLU A 114 -39.01 -23.44 18.29
CA GLU A 114 -38.00 -24.16 19.08
C GLU A 114 -37.64 -25.44 18.34
N ILE A 115 -36.35 -25.67 18.08
CA ILE A 115 -35.89 -26.82 17.29
C ILE A 115 -35.15 -27.88 18.13
N HIS A 116 -34.59 -27.52 19.29
CA HIS A 116 -33.82 -28.44 20.14
C HIS A 116 -34.19 -28.27 21.63
N PRO A 117 -35.27 -28.93 22.11
CA PRO A 117 -36.17 -29.85 21.41
C PRO A 117 -37.26 -29.14 20.58
N ILE A 118 -37.82 -29.83 19.59
CA ILE A 118 -39.01 -29.36 18.88
C ILE A 118 -40.19 -29.38 19.85
N ASN A 119 -40.65 -28.20 20.28
CA ASN A 119 -41.64 -28.10 21.35
C ASN A 119 -42.71 -27.03 21.07
N ASN A 120 -42.30 -25.77 20.88
CA ASN A 120 -43.22 -24.68 20.61
C ASN A 120 -43.03 -24.04 19.22
N THR A 121 -44.14 -23.72 18.56
CA THR A 121 -44.19 -22.86 17.37
C THR A 121 -45.09 -21.67 17.64
N LYS A 122 -44.54 -20.46 17.54
CA LYS A 122 -45.27 -19.21 17.77
C LYS A 122 -45.38 -18.41 16.49
N VAL A 123 -46.59 -17.91 16.20
CA VAL A 123 -46.80 -16.90 15.16
C VAL A 123 -46.35 -15.55 15.70
N LEU A 124 -45.30 -14.97 15.12
CA LEU A 124 -44.86 -13.62 15.44
C LEU A 124 -45.70 -12.57 14.71
N LYS A 125 -46.03 -12.86 13.46
CA LYS A 125 -46.74 -11.92 12.58
C LYS A 125 -47.43 -12.63 11.42
N ALA A 126 -48.61 -12.15 11.05
CA ALA A 126 -49.35 -12.58 9.87
C ALA A 126 -49.85 -11.31 9.16
N VAL A 127 -49.25 -10.98 8.01
CA VAL A 127 -49.48 -9.70 7.30
C VAL A 127 -49.48 -9.90 5.79
N ASP A 128 -50.01 -8.91 5.07
CA ASP A 128 -50.05 -8.90 3.60
C ASP A 128 -48.79 -8.34 2.94
N CYS A 129 -47.82 -7.92 3.74
CA CYS A 129 -46.54 -7.36 3.32
C CYS A 129 -45.39 -8.35 3.63
N LYS A 130 -44.25 -8.20 2.96
CA LYS A 130 -43.10 -9.08 3.22
C LYS A 130 -42.49 -8.80 4.59
N VAL A 131 -42.06 -9.88 5.23
CA VAL A 131 -41.34 -9.82 6.50
C VAL A 131 -40.05 -10.61 6.38
N LYS A 132 -38.96 -10.01 6.82
CA LYS A 132 -37.64 -10.62 6.91
C LYS A 132 -37.21 -10.73 8.37
N VAL A 133 -36.47 -11.78 8.69
CA VAL A 133 -36.07 -12.10 10.06
C VAL A 133 -34.57 -12.34 10.16
N GLN A 134 -33.97 -11.87 11.25
CA GLN A 134 -32.53 -12.03 11.48
C GLN A 134 -32.22 -12.03 12.99
N PHE A 135 -31.55 -13.06 13.48
CA PHE A 135 -31.09 -13.09 14.87
C PHE A 135 -29.82 -12.25 15.09
N LEU A 136 -29.75 -11.65 16.27
CA LEU A 136 -28.53 -11.02 16.77
C LEU A 136 -27.62 -12.06 17.42
N TYR A 137 -26.31 -11.83 17.29
CA TYR A 137 -25.27 -12.68 17.89
C TYR A 137 -24.51 -11.90 18.97
N PRO A 138 -25.09 -11.70 20.17
CA PRO A 138 -24.41 -11.01 21.26
C PRO A 138 -23.17 -11.81 21.69
N LYS A 139 -22.07 -11.10 21.99
CA LYS A 139 -20.94 -11.71 22.70
C LYS A 139 -21.41 -12.06 24.11
N THR A 140 -20.98 -13.21 24.65
CA THR A 140 -21.40 -13.68 25.97
C THR A 140 -21.06 -12.63 27.04
N CYS A 141 -22.06 -11.86 27.48
CA CYS A 141 -21.97 -11.13 28.73
C CYS A 141 -22.06 -12.13 29.87
N ARG A 142 -21.42 -11.83 30.99
CA ARG A 142 -21.49 -12.59 32.24
C ARG A 142 -22.86 -12.46 32.95
N THR A 143 -23.93 -12.16 32.21
CA THR A 143 -25.28 -12.04 32.73
C THR A 143 -25.88 -13.42 32.94
N THR A 144 -26.54 -13.61 34.09
CA THR A 144 -27.17 -14.87 34.49
C THR A 144 -28.41 -15.24 33.65
N VAL A 145 -28.93 -14.30 32.86
CA VAL A 145 -30.09 -14.48 31.99
C VAL A 145 -29.60 -14.75 30.56
N LEU A 146 -30.01 -15.90 29.99
CA LEU A 146 -29.84 -16.19 28.58
C LEU A 146 -30.95 -15.48 27.81
N GLU A 147 -30.62 -14.49 26.99
CA GLU A 147 -31.57 -13.84 26.09
C GLU A 147 -31.10 -13.95 24.65
N SER A 148 -32.05 -14.24 23.75
CA SER A 148 -31.87 -14.14 22.30
C SER A 148 -32.66 -12.95 21.79
N HIS A 149 -32.09 -12.23 20.83
CA HIS A 149 -32.75 -11.08 20.20
C HIS A 149 -32.97 -11.34 18.72
N LEU A 150 -34.19 -11.07 18.25
CA LEU A 150 -34.60 -11.28 16.87
C LEU A 150 -35.04 -9.97 16.24
N LEU A 151 -34.46 -9.59 15.12
CA LEU A 151 -34.94 -8.49 14.28
C LEU A 151 -36.01 -8.99 13.32
N LEU A 152 -37.11 -8.26 13.26
CA LEU A 152 -38.21 -8.46 12.32
C LEU A 152 -38.37 -7.19 11.50
N ALA A 153 -37.99 -7.24 10.23
CA ALA A 153 -38.08 -6.12 9.30
C ALA A 153 -39.28 -6.32 8.35
N ALA A 154 -40.18 -5.35 8.32
CA ALA A 154 -41.42 -5.40 7.54
C ALA A 154 -41.37 -4.44 6.35
N GLU A 155 -42.01 -4.83 5.26
CA GLU A 155 -42.05 -4.05 4.01
C GLU A 155 -42.80 -2.72 4.17
N ASP A 156 -43.71 -2.64 5.15
CA ASP A 156 -44.41 -1.41 5.56
C ASP A 156 -43.50 -0.36 6.24
N GLY A 157 -42.17 -0.54 6.19
CA GLY A 157 -41.20 0.47 6.62
C GLY A 157 -40.92 0.49 8.12
N TYR A 158 -40.95 -0.65 8.80
CA TYR A 158 -40.52 -0.73 10.21
C TYR A 158 -39.69 -1.97 10.55
N VAL A 159 -38.82 -1.83 11.56
CA VAL A 159 -38.04 -2.93 12.16
C VAL A 159 -38.33 -2.99 13.66
N ASP A 160 -38.76 -4.16 14.12
CA ASP A 160 -38.96 -4.48 15.54
C ASP A 160 -37.87 -5.44 16.04
N GLN A 161 -37.35 -5.22 17.24
CA GLN A 161 -36.52 -6.18 17.96
C GLN A 161 -37.37 -6.92 18.99
N TYR A 162 -37.41 -8.25 18.90
CA TYR A 162 -38.04 -9.12 19.89
C TYR A 162 -37.00 -9.63 20.90
N HIS A 163 -37.34 -9.58 22.18
CA HIS A 163 -36.53 -10.15 23.26
C HIS A 163 -37.11 -11.51 23.66
N ILE A 164 -36.28 -12.54 23.59
CA ILE A 164 -36.67 -13.93 23.83
C ILE A 164 -35.84 -14.45 25.00
N THR A 165 -36.45 -14.54 26.18
CA THR A 165 -35.80 -15.06 27.37
C THR A 165 -35.74 -16.59 27.33
N LEU A 166 -34.54 -17.13 27.53
CA LEU A 166 -34.23 -18.55 27.45
C LEU A 166 -33.85 -19.10 28.82
N THR A 167 -34.27 -20.33 29.11
CA THR A 167 -33.90 -21.06 30.33
C THR A 167 -33.27 -22.41 29.97
N ARG A 168 -32.33 -22.86 30.82
CA ARG A 168 -31.73 -24.18 30.71
C ARG A 168 -32.58 -25.19 31.47
N GLN A 169 -33.21 -26.12 30.77
CA GLN A 169 -33.85 -27.30 31.34
C GLN A 169 -32.91 -28.50 31.30
N GLU A 170 -32.95 -29.34 32.34
CA GLU A 170 -32.18 -30.59 32.45
C GLU A 170 -30.65 -30.43 32.27
N GLY A 171 -30.10 -29.23 32.47
CA GLY A 171 -28.66 -28.95 32.39
C GLY A 171 -28.09 -28.73 30.97
N TYR A 172 -28.77 -29.19 29.90
CA TYR A 172 -28.29 -29.09 28.52
C TYR A 172 -29.30 -28.56 27.48
N ARG A 173 -30.60 -28.48 27.81
CA ARG A 173 -31.64 -28.01 26.85
C ARG A 173 -31.92 -26.53 27.04
N VAL A 174 -31.92 -25.74 25.98
CA VAL A 174 -32.24 -24.30 26.04
C VAL A 174 -33.61 -24.07 25.42
N VAL A 175 -34.59 -23.63 26.22
CA VAL A 175 -36.00 -23.42 25.82
C VAL A 175 -36.49 -22.03 26.19
N MET A 176 -37.56 -21.55 25.54
CA MET A 176 -38.19 -20.27 25.85
C MET A 176 -38.90 -20.31 27.20
N GLN A 177 -38.61 -19.34 28.06
CA GLN A 177 -39.20 -19.27 29.40
C GLN A 177 -40.68 -18.80 29.39
N SER A 178 -41.05 -17.94 28.45
CA SER A 178 -42.38 -17.33 28.40
C SER A 178 -42.84 -17.10 26.95
N PRO A 179 -43.21 -18.18 26.23
CA PRO A 179 -43.54 -18.09 24.81
C PRO A 179 -44.75 -17.18 24.53
N GLU A 180 -45.70 -17.00 25.46
CA GLU A 180 -46.87 -16.15 25.20
C GLU A 180 -46.55 -14.64 25.21
N ARG A 181 -45.59 -14.19 26.01
CA ARG A 181 -45.28 -12.77 26.25
C ARG A 181 -43.88 -12.40 25.76
N LEU A 182 -43.73 -12.25 24.45
CA LEU A 182 -42.49 -11.71 23.87
C LEU A 182 -42.57 -10.18 23.89
N SER A 183 -41.65 -9.54 24.59
CA SER A 183 -41.49 -8.08 24.52
C SER A 183 -40.87 -7.69 23.17
N ARG A 184 -41.29 -6.53 22.66
CA ARG A 184 -40.77 -5.96 21.42
C ARG A 184 -40.46 -4.49 21.58
N GLU A 185 -39.43 -4.03 20.91
CA GLU A 185 -39.00 -2.63 20.86
C GLU A 185 -38.89 -2.19 19.39
N ARG A 186 -39.38 -0.98 19.06
CA ARG A 186 -39.29 -0.43 17.70
C ARG A 186 -37.89 0.13 17.48
N VAL A 187 -37.17 -0.40 16.49
CA VAL A 187 -35.78 -0.01 16.18
C VAL A 187 -35.73 1.09 15.12
N ALA A 188 -36.51 0.94 14.05
CA ALA A 188 -36.55 1.86 12.93
C ALA A 188 -37.96 1.94 12.33
N GLU A 189 -38.31 3.10 11.77
CA GLU A 189 -39.61 3.41 11.18
C GLU A 189 -39.45 4.37 9.98
N ASP A 190 -40.44 4.37 9.08
CA ASP A 190 -40.54 5.22 7.89
C ASP A 190 -39.32 5.18 6.94
N PHE A 191 -38.84 3.97 6.63
CA PHE A 191 -37.72 3.76 5.69
C PHE A 191 -38.16 3.13 4.37
N SER A 192 -37.42 3.44 3.30
CA SER A 192 -37.63 2.92 1.94
C SER A 192 -36.59 1.88 1.52
N TRP A 193 -35.51 1.73 2.29
CA TRP A 193 -34.43 0.78 2.05
C TRP A 193 -33.78 0.37 3.38
N VAL A 194 -33.35 -0.89 3.50
CA VAL A 194 -32.65 -1.41 4.68
C VAL A 194 -31.60 -2.46 4.31
N GLN A 195 -30.44 -2.39 4.97
CA GLN A 195 -29.35 -3.36 4.86
C GLN A 195 -28.89 -3.85 6.23
N TRP A 196 -28.73 -5.17 6.33
CA TRP A 196 -28.14 -5.82 7.48
C TRP A 196 -26.65 -6.14 7.26
N ASP A 197 -25.83 -5.89 8.27
CA ASP A 197 -24.44 -6.34 8.34
C ASP A 197 -24.30 -7.34 9.51
N SER A 198 -24.17 -8.62 9.16
CA SER A 198 -24.08 -9.74 10.11
C SER A 198 -22.79 -9.73 10.93
N ASP A 199 -21.68 -9.33 10.33
CA ASP A 199 -20.34 -9.36 10.93
C ASP A 199 -20.27 -8.32 12.05
N THR A 200 -20.68 -7.10 11.74
CA THR A 200 -20.59 -5.95 12.64
C THR A 200 -21.86 -5.70 13.45
N GLN A 201 -22.95 -6.43 13.17
CA GLN A 201 -24.27 -6.31 13.83
C GLN A 201 -24.80 -4.87 13.73
N ARG A 202 -24.90 -4.37 12.49
CA ARG A 202 -25.34 -3.01 12.18
C ARG A 202 -26.52 -3.05 11.21
N LEU A 203 -27.46 -2.14 11.43
CA LEU A 203 -28.60 -1.93 10.54
C LEU A 203 -28.48 -0.55 9.90
N PHE A 204 -28.34 -0.52 8.58
CA PHE A 204 -28.39 0.71 7.79
C PHE A 204 -29.78 0.85 7.17
N TYR A 205 -30.38 2.04 7.23
CA TYR A 205 -31.67 2.29 6.61
C TYR A 205 -31.78 3.71 6.05
N LEU A 206 -32.59 3.88 5.00
CA LEU A 206 -32.79 5.16 4.32
C LEU A 206 -34.20 5.68 4.59
N THR A 207 -34.31 6.89 5.13
CA THR A 207 -35.60 7.59 5.31
C THR A 207 -35.81 8.62 4.22
N ALA A 208 -37.03 8.72 3.68
CA ALA A 208 -37.38 9.56 2.53
C ALA A 208 -38.50 10.57 2.84
N ARG A 209 -38.40 11.31 3.96
CA ARG A 209 -39.41 12.33 4.34
C ARG A 209 -39.28 13.62 3.50
N GLU A 210 -38.22 14.39 3.73
CA GLU A 210 -37.92 15.64 2.99
C GLU A 210 -36.61 15.53 2.19
N LYS A 211 -35.57 14.98 2.83
CA LYS A 211 -34.29 14.62 2.22
C LYS A 211 -33.97 13.16 2.52
N HIS A 212 -33.38 12.48 1.57
CA HIS A 212 -32.89 11.11 1.78
C HIS A 212 -31.79 11.14 2.83
N THR A 213 -32.05 10.52 4.00
CA THR A 213 -31.09 10.45 5.10
C THR A 213 -30.77 9.01 5.40
N LEU A 214 -29.49 8.65 5.28
CA LEU A 214 -28.98 7.34 5.67
C LEU A 214 -28.73 7.35 7.17
N LYS A 215 -29.31 6.38 7.88
CA LYS A 215 -29.13 6.19 9.31
C LYS A 215 -28.51 4.83 9.60
N CYS A 216 -27.75 4.74 10.70
CA CYS A 216 -27.23 3.47 11.19
C CYS A 216 -27.61 3.24 12.66
N VAL A 217 -28.14 2.05 12.94
CA VAL A 217 -28.31 1.51 14.29
C VAL A 217 -27.20 0.51 14.57
N GLN A 218 -26.48 0.71 15.67
CA GLN A 218 -25.52 -0.26 16.19
C GLN A 218 -26.17 -1.07 17.31
N PHE A 219 -26.10 -2.40 17.18
CA PHE A 219 -26.45 -3.32 18.27
C PHE A 219 -25.20 -3.64 19.08
N TYR A 220 -25.26 -3.48 20.40
CA TYR A 220 -24.13 -3.73 21.29
C TYR A 220 -24.35 -5.04 22.07
N PRO A 221 -23.27 -5.72 22.51
CA PRO A 221 -23.42 -6.87 23.40
C PRO A 221 -23.97 -6.50 24.79
N ASP A 222 -23.57 -5.33 25.32
CA ASP A 222 -23.85 -4.92 26.70
C ASP A 222 -25.04 -3.93 26.84
N ARG A 223 -25.64 -3.49 25.72
CA ARG A 223 -26.78 -2.54 25.62
C ARG A 223 -27.68 -2.95 24.45
N ASN A 224 -28.98 -2.66 24.48
CA ASN A 224 -29.91 -3.01 23.39
C ASN A 224 -29.42 -2.51 22.01
N PHE A 225 -29.60 -1.22 21.72
CA PHE A 225 -29.17 -0.60 20.48
C PHE A 225 -29.17 0.94 20.61
N GLU A 226 -28.44 1.62 19.73
CA GLU A 226 -28.45 3.08 19.63
C GLU A 226 -28.34 3.49 18.15
N THR A 227 -29.08 4.53 17.75
CA THR A 227 -28.87 5.18 16.44
C THR A 227 -27.63 6.07 16.55
N VAL A 228 -26.55 5.67 15.88
CA VAL A 228 -25.20 6.24 16.06
C VAL A 228 -24.75 7.12 14.89
N PHE A 229 -25.42 7.04 13.74
CA PHE A 229 -24.96 7.74 12.53
C PHE A 229 -26.15 8.24 11.71
N GLU A 230 -26.03 9.47 11.19
CA GLU A 230 -26.93 10.05 10.21
C GLU A 230 -26.13 10.80 9.13
N LEU A 231 -26.47 10.57 7.86
CA LEU A 231 -25.86 11.25 6.72
C LEU A 231 -26.95 11.63 5.70
N PRO A 232 -27.18 12.92 5.45
CA PRO A 232 -27.99 13.37 4.32
C PRO A 232 -27.29 13.01 3.01
N LEU A 233 -28.04 12.40 2.10
CA LEU A 233 -27.56 12.05 0.75
C LEU A 233 -28.32 12.88 -0.28
N GLU A 234 -27.57 13.55 -1.15
CA GLU A 234 -28.13 14.21 -2.33
C GLU A 234 -28.33 13.16 -3.41
N MET A 235 -29.53 12.57 -3.43
CA MET A 235 -29.90 11.60 -4.45
C MET A 235 -30.58 12.32 -5.62
N PRO A 236 -30.36 11.89 -6.87
CA PRO A 236 -31.11 12.43 -7.99
C PRO A 236 -32.60 12.23 -7.75
N SER A 237 -33.39 13.26 -8.04
CA SER A 237 -34.85 13.34 -7.86
C SER A 237 -35.60 12.42 -8.82
N VAL A 238 -35.24 11.14 -8.85
CA VAL A 238 -35.94 10.12 -9.61
C VAL A 238 -37.12 9.67 -8.77
N SER A 239 -38.33 9.86 -9.31
CA SER A 239 -39.61 9.46 -8.72
C SER A 239 -39.76 7.95 -8.47
N SER A 240 -38.72 7.14 -8.69
CA SER A 240 -38.73 5.67 -8.61
C SER A 240 -38.23 5.10 -7.28
N VAL A 241 -37.72 5.91 -6.33
CA VAL A 241 -37.41 5.42 -4.97
C VAL A 241 -38.69 5.01 -4.21
N ALA A 242 -39.86 5.43 -4.70
CA ALA A 242 -41.14 5.34 -3.98
C ALA A 242 -41.97 4.08 -4.27
N SER A 243 -41.54 3.15 -5.13
CA SER A 243 -42.46 2.08 -5.60
C SER A 243 -42.27 0.71 -4.94
N SER A 244 -41.11 0.40 -4.33
CA SER A 244 -40.94 -0.88 -3.62
C SER A 244 -39.80 -0.84 -2.59
N MET A 245 -40.11 -1.24 -1.36
CA MET A 245 -39.17 -1.36 -0.24
C MET A 245 -38.15 -2.49 -0.50
N ARG A 246 -36.85 -2.22 -0.28
CA ARG A 246 -35.75 -3.16 -0.58
C ARG A 246 -35.01 -3.62 0.67
N PHE A 247 -34.87 -4.94 0.83
CA PHE A 247 -34.08 -5.59 1.87
C PHE A 247 -32.76 -6.09 1.30
N VAL A 248 -31.64 -5.72 1.93
CA VAL A 248 -30.30 -6.20 1.56
C VAL A 248 -29.73 -7.03 2.73
N ASN A 249 -29.23 -8.23 2.44
CA ASN A 249 -28.62 -9.15 3.42
C ASN A 249 -29.55 -9.65 4.54
N PHE A 250 -30.85 -9.77 4.26
CA PHE A 250 -31.88 -10.31 5.16
C PHE A 250 -32.36 -11.73 4.77
N GLY A 251 -31.50 -12.45 4.04
CA GLY A 251 -31.83 -13.72 3.41
C GLY A 251 -32.51 -13.59 2.04
N TYR A 252 -32.45 -14.67 1.26
CA TYR A 252 -32.76 -14.71 -0.16
C TYR A 252 -34.16 -15.27 -0.42
N ASP A 253 -34.96 -14.54 -1.18
CA ASP A 253 -36.30 -14.98 -1.57
C ASP A 253 -36.28 -15.53 -2.99
N HIS A 254 -36.33 -16.86 -3.12
CA HIS A 254 -36.32 -17.56 -4.40
C HIS A 254 -37.66 -17.53 -5.15
N TYR A 255 -38.69 -16.92 -4.58
CA TYR A 255 -40.06 -16.94 -5.09
C TYR A 255 -40.51 -15.59 -5.64
N GLN A 256 -39.57 -14.67 -5.89
CA GLN A 256 -39.84 -13.30 -6.34
C GLN A 256 -39.49 -13.08 -7.82
N ASP A 257 -40.50 -12.67 -8.61
CA ASP A 257 -40.38 -12.24 -10.01
C ASP A 257 -40.33 -10.70 -10.15
N SER A 258 -39.68 -9.96 -9.23
CA SER A 258 -39.69 -8.50 -9.33
C SER A 258 -38.69 -7.99 -10.35
N LYS A 259 -39.19 -7.22 -11.33
CA LYS A 259 -38.37 -6.32 -12.13
C LYS A 259 -37.69 -5.30 -11.19
N ASP A 260 -36.37 -5.40 -11.04
CA ASP A 260 -35.57 -4.51 -10.18
C ASP A 260 -35.46 -3.14 -10.87
N GLU A 261 -36.50 -2.31 -10.80
CA GLU A 261 -36.54 -0.98 -11.44
C GLU A 261 -36.12 0.15 -10.48
N GLY A 262 -35.84 -0.16 -9.22
CA GLY A 262 -35.47 0.80 -8.17
C GLY A 262 -33.97 1.15 -8.15
N LEU A 263 -33.61 2.13 -7.33
CA LEU A 263 -32.23 2.50 -7.04
C LEU A 263 -31.53 1.35 -6.27
N ARG A 264 -30.36 0.90 -6.76
CA ARG A 264 -29.52 -0.05 -6.01
C ARG A 264 -28.64 0.74 -5.06
N ILE A 265 -28.68 0.42 -3.76
CA ILE A 265 -27.84 1.03 -2.72
C ILE A 265 -27.18 -0.08 -1.92
N GLU A 266 -25.87 0.05 -1.69
CA GLU A 266 -25.09 -0.83 -0.82
C GLU A 266 -24.12 0.01 0.05
N VAL A 267 -24.06 -0.32 1.34
CA VAL A 267 -23.17 0.34 2.30
C VAL A 267 -22.05 -0.62 2.68
N PHE A 268 -20.80 -0.17 2.55
CA PHE A 268 -19.64 -0.95 2.96
C PHE A 268 -18.89 -0.26 4.09
N THR A 269 -18.52 -1.05 5.10
CA THR A 269 -17.69 -0.61 6.22
C THR A 269 -16.47 -1.50 6.36
N SER A 270 -15.34 -0.90 6.72
CA SER A 270 -14.08 -1.62 6.99
C SER A 270 -13.73 -1.55 8.47
N LEU A 271 -13.02 -2.56 8.97
CA LEU A 271 -12.41 -2.52 10.30
C LEU A 271 -11.43 -1.35 10.47
N THR A 272 -10.90 -0.80 9.37
CA THR A 272 -9.97 0.34 9.35
C THR A 272 -10.65 1.71 9.52
N GLY A 273 -11.97 1.76 9.78
CA GLY A 273 -12.70 3.01 9.97
C GLY A 273 -13.10 3.71 8.66
N THR A 274 -13.07 2.99 7.53
CA THR A 274 -13.58 3.51 6.25
C THR A 274 -15.04 3.13 6.06
N MET A 275 -15.79 4.06 5.46
CA MET A 275 -17.20 3.89 5.09
C MET A 275 -17.42 4.41 3.68
N CYS A 276 -18.12 3.62 2.87
CA CYS A 276 -18.53 3.98 1.51
C CYS A 276 -20.00 3.64 1.30
N VAL A 277 -20.75 4.56 0.68
CA VAL A 277 -22.14 4.32 0.27
C VAL A 277 -22.17 4.33 -1.26
N CYS A 278 -22.50 3.19 -1.85
CA CYS A 278 -22.56 3.02 -3.30
C CYS A 278 -24.02 3.04 -3.73
N TYR A 279 -24.33 3.78 -4.77
CA TYR A 279 -25.66 3.74 -5.36
C TYR A 279 -25.64 3.90 -6.87
N SER A 280 -26.54 3.20 -7.55
CA SER A 280 -26.71 3.24 -8.99
C SER A 280 -28.19 3.23 -9.38
N PRO A 281 -28.64 4.17 -10.24
CA PRO A 281 -29.92 4.02 -10.92
C PRO A 281 -29.86 2.84 -11.90
N PRO A 282 -31.03 2.27 -12.27
CA PRO A 282 -31.10 1.25 -13.32
C PRO A 282 -30.50 1.78 -14.64
N VAL A 283 -29.71 0.95 -15.30
CA VAL A 283 -29.14 1.28 -16.60
C VAL A 283 -30.14 0.88 -17.68
N HIS A 284 -30.58 1.87 -18.45
CA HIS A 284 -31.35 1.65 -19.66
C HIS A 284 -30.40 1.52 -20.85
N TRP A 285 -30.65 0.53 -21.71
CA TRP A 285 -29.91 0.36 -22.96
C TRP A 285 -29.89 1.66 -23.78
N HIS A 286 -28.74 1.98 -24.38
CA HIS A 286 -28.44 3.23 -25.10
C HIS A 286 -28.22 4.50 -24.26
N LYS A 287 -28.28 4.43 -22.93
CA LYS A 287 -27.81 5.50 -22.03
C LYS A 287 -26.47 5.13 -21.40
N ASP A 288 -25.69 6.14 -21.05
CA ASP A 288 -24.46 5.96 -20.27
C ASP A 288 -24.80 5.36 -18.90
N ALA A 289 -24.00 4.40 -18.44
CA ALA A 289 -24.15 3.84 -17.10
C ALA A 289 -23.64 4.84 -16.07
N THR A 290 -24.49 5.21 -15.11
CA THR A 290 -24.12 6.16 -14.04
C THR A 290 -24.17 5.47 -12.70
N TYR A 291 -23.17 5.68 -11.86
CA TYR A 291 -23.16 5.23 -10.47
C TYR A 291 -22.35 6.19 -9.61
N THR A 292 -22.69 6.29 -8.33
CA THR A 292 -22.06 7.20 -7.39
C THR A 292 -21.54 6.46 -6.17
N ILE A 293 -20.35 6.82 -5.73
CA ILE A 293 -19.75 6.34 -4.49
C ILE A 293 -19.50 7.53 -3.58
N ALA A 294 -20.18 7.55 -2.43
CA ALA A 294 -19.95 8.50 -1.36
C ALA A 294 -18.88 7.95 -0.41
N PHE A 295 -17.68 8.53 -0.47
CA PHE A 295 -16.56 8.22 0.42
C PHE A 295 -16.73 9.03 1.71
N VAL A 296 -17.57 8.54 2.62
CA VAL A 296 -17.91 9.24 3.88
C VAL A 296 -16.64 9.60 4.66
N HIS A 297 -15.70 8.68 4.74
CA HIS A 297 -14.40 8.86 5.41
C HIS A 297 -13.47 9.87 4.72
N ARG A 298 -13.78 10.31 3.49
CA ARG A 298 -13.07 11.38 2.75
C ARG A 298 -13.90 12.66 2.59
N GLY A 299 -15.15 12.68 3.04
CA GLY A 299 -16.02 13.85 2.90
C GLY A 299 -16.40 14.21 1.46
N CYS A 300 -16.24 13.29 0.50
CA CYS A 300 -16.56 13.54 -0.91
C CYS A 300 -17.32 12.38 -1.56
N SER A 301 -18.17 12.70 -2.53
CA SER A 301 -18.81 11.76 -3.44
C SER A 301 -18.19 11.87 -4.82
N LYS A 302 -18.16 10.76 -5.54
CA LYS A 302 -17.78 10.74 -6.96
C LYS A 302 -18.85 10.03 -7.75
N THR A 303 -19.40 10.74 -8.72
CA THR A 303 -20.34 10.18 -9.70
C THR A 303 -19.56 9.83 -10.96
N PHE A 304 -19.60 8.56 -11.34
CA PHE A 304 -18.97 8.03 -12.53
C PHE A 304 -20.02 7.80 -13.62
N THR A 305 -19.75 8.33 -14.82
CA THR A 305 -20.57 8.11 -16.02
C THR A 305 -19.72 7.37 -17.04
N VAL A 306 -20.12 6.16 -17.38
CA VAL A 306 -19.42 5.26 -18.30
C VAL A 306 -20.18 5.18 -19.61
N SER A 307 -19.52 5.53 -20.71
CA SER A 307 -20.11 5.41 -22.05
C SER A 307 -20.13 3.95 -22.48
N LEU A 308 -21.33 3.42 -22.74
CA LEU A 308 -21.52 2.05 -23.23
C LEU A 308 -21.47 2.02 -24.77
N GLU A 309 -20.86 0.99 -25.34
CA GLU A 309 -20.84 0.81 -26.79
C GLU A 309 -22.27 0.68 -27.34
N LYS A 310 -22.63 1.52 -28.32
CA LYS A 310 -23.96 1.54 -28.92
C LYS A 310 -24.10 0.37 -29.91
N GLY A 311 -24.29 -0.83 -29.40
CA GLY A 311 -24.67 -2.00 -30.20
C GLY A 311 -26.15 -1.96 -30.62
N SER A 312 -26.47 -2.61 -31.74
CA SER A 312 -27.84 -2.85 -32.21
C SER A 312 -28.49 -4.00 -31.42
N ALA A 313 -28.88 -3.76 -30.18
CA ALA A 313 -29.62 -4.73 -29.37
C ALA A 313 -31.14 -4.45 -29.43
N PRO A 314 -32.01 -5.48 -29.43
CA PRO A 314 -33.46 -5.31 -29.49
C PRO A 314 -34.01 -4.62 -28.23
N ALA A 315 -35.01 -3.75 -28.42
CA ALA A 315 -35.59 -2.84 -27.41
C ALA A 315 -36.25 -3.50 -26.17
N ASN A 316 -36.20 -4.82 -26.02
CA ASN A 316 -36.94 -5.60 -25.01
C ASN A 316 -36.04 -6.28 -23.95
N LEU A 317 -34.74 -5.93 -23.85
CA LEU A 317 -33.88 -6.47 -22.79
C LEU A 317 -34.18 -5.83 -21.42
N PRO A 318 -34.07 -6.61 -20.32
CA PRO A 318 -34.28 -6.10 -18.96
C PRO A 318 -33.30 -4.97 -18.60
N THR A 319 -33.73 -4.08 -17.71
CA THR A 319 -32.86 -3.10 -17.05
C THR A 319 -31.75 -3.83 -16.30
N VAL A 320 -30.51 -3.40 -16.49
CA VAL A 320 -29.34 -4.01 -15.86
C VAL A 320 -28.82 -3.08 -14.76
N HIS A 321 -28.35 -3.66 -13.67
CA HIS A 321 -27.74 -2.91 -12.56
C HIS A 321 -26.26 -3.25 -12.43
N PRO A 322 -25.39 -2.25 -12.23
CA PRO A 322 -24.04 -2.50 -11.76
C PRO A 322 -24.08 -3.23 -10.41
N ILE A 323 -23.22 -4.22 -10.25
CA ILE A 323 -23.00 -4.92 -8.99
C ILE A 323 -21.87 -4.20 -8.25
N PHE A 324 -22.08 -3.92 -6.97
CA PHE A 324 -21.04 -3.41 -6.09
C PHE A 324 -20.47 -4.56 -5.26
N ILE A 325 -19.14 -4.60 -5.15
CA ILE A 325 -18.45 -5.67 -4.42
C ILE A 325 -17.35 -5.05 -3.59
N HIS A 326 -17.32 -5.41 -2.31
CA HIS A 326 -16.32 -4.92 -1.38
C HIS A 326 -15.08 -5.83 -1.34
N LEU A 327 -13.91 -5.25 -1.61
CA LEU A 327 -12.62 -5.92 -1.60
C LEU A 327 -11.64 -5.14 -0.71
N ASP A 328 -11.82 -5.26 0.62
CA ASP A 328 -11.12 -4.54 1.70
C ASP A 328 -11.11 -3.01 1.60
N TYR A 329 -10.24 -2.47 0.73
CA TYR A 329 -10.15 -1.04 0.47
C TYR A 329 -10.36 -0.68 -1.00
N TYR A 330 -10.73 -1.64 -1.83
CA TYR A 330 -11.29 -1.43 -3.15
C TYR A 330 -12.78 -1.70 -3.17
N ILE A 331 -13.51 -0.96 -3.99
CA ILE A 331 -14.86 -1.30 -4.42
C ILE A 331 -14.79 -1.68 -5.89
N VAL A 332 -15.26 -2.88 -6.22
CA VAL A 332 -15.47 -3.30 -7.61
C VAL A 332 -16.87 -2.91 -8.02
N VAL A 333 -16.98 -2.21 -9.14
CA VAL A 333 -18.23 -1.94 -9.84
C VAL A 333 -18.20 -2.74 -11.13
N TYR A 334 -19.07 -3.74 -11.23
CA TYR A 334 -19.10 -4.65 -12.37
C TYR A 334 -20.46 -4.58 -13.06
N LEU A 335 -20.45 -4.36 -14.37
CA LEU A 335 -21.61 -4.50 -15.23
C LEU A 335 -21.30 -5.58 -16.25
N ALA A 336 -22.01 -6.72 -16.14
CA ALA A 336 -21.76 -7.92 -16.94
C ALA A 336 -21.66 -7.60 -18.44
N ASP A 337 -20.59 -8.07 -19.07
CA ASP A 337 -20.29 -7.90 -20.51
C ASP A 337 -20.06 -6.44 -20.98
N HIS A 338 -19.94 -5.49 -20.07
CA HIS A 338 -19.71 -4.08 -20.40
C HIS A 338 -18.40 -3.56 -19.80
N PHE A 339 -18.30 -3.52 -18.47
CA PHE A 339 -17.12 -2.95 -17.81
C PHE A 339 -16.90 -3.51 -16.40
N LEU A 340 -15.66 -3.35 -15.95
CA LEU A 340 -15.21 -3.59 -14.59
C LEU A 340 -14.41 -2.38 -14.12
N HIS A 341 -14.85 -1.73 -13.05
CA HIS A 341 -14.15 -0.62 -12.43
C HIS A 341 -13.74 -0.98 -11.00
N LEU A 342 -12.43 -1.08 -10.74
CA LEU A 342 -11.83 -1.30 -9.45
C LEU A 342 -11.41 0.06 -8.84
N ILE A 343 -12.17 0.54 -7.86
CA ILE A 343 -12.05 1.90 -7.31
C ILE A 343 -11.33 1.86 -5.96
N ASN A 344 -10.20 2.57 -5.86
CA ASN A 344 -9.36 2.59 -4.66
C ASN A 344 -9.91 3.53 -3.59
N CYS A 345 -10.62 3.02 -2.58
CA CYS A 345 -11.29 3.84 -1.57
C CYS A 345 -10.33 4.70 -0.73
N ARG A 346 -9.03 4.35 -0.67
CA ARG A 346 -8.03 5.14 0.06
C ARG A 346 -7.54 6.30 -0.81
N GLN A 347 -6.91 6.02 -1.94
CA GLN A 347 -6.22 7.02 -2.77
C GLN A 347 -7.18 7.65 -3.79
N GLN A 348 -8.04 8.54 -3.32
CA GLN A 348 -9.10 9.17 -4.12
C GLN A 348 -8.71 10.54 -4.71
N ASP A 349 -7.49 11.02 -4.52
CA ASP A 349 -7.13 12.37 -5.01
C ASP A 349 -6.99 12.42 -6.54
N LEU A 350 -6.58 11.32 -7.17
CA LEU A 350 -6.45 11.20 -8.62
C LEU A 350 -7.14 9.92 -9.12
N LEU A 351 -7.68 9.96 -10.35
CA LEU A 351 -8.40 8.83 -10.95
C LEU A 351 -7.48 7.70 -11.39
N CYS A 352 -6.21 7.99 -11.69
CA CYS A 352 -5.20 7.01 -12.13
C CYS A 352 -4.82 5.94 -11.10
N TYR A 353 -5.40 5.96 -9.90
CA TYR A 353 -5.28 4.87 -8.92
C TYR A 353 -6.49 3.95 -8.89
N SER A 354 -7.53 4.26 -9.67
CA SER A 354 -8.65 3.35 -9.92
C SER A 354 -8.44 2.69 -11.29
N LEU A 355 -8.61 1.38 -11.35
CA LEU A 355 -8.42 0.61 -12.58
C LEU A 355 -9.77 0.41 -13.27
N PHE A 356 -9.87 0.79 -14.54
CA PHE A 356 -11.05 0.58 -15.36
C PHE A 356 -10.73 -0.32 -16.55
N LEU A 357 -11.53 -1.37 -16.73
CA LEU A 357 -11.43 -2.36 -17.80
C LEU A 357 -12.78 -2.45 -18.53
N SER A 358 -12.74 -2.63 -19.84
CA SER A 358 -13.92 -2.82 -20.69
C SER A 358 -13.66 -3.93 -21.72
N GLY A 359 -14.72 -4.46 -22.34
CA GLY A 359 -14.61 -5.57 -23.28
C GLY A 359 -14.08 -6.85 -22.63
N ALA A 360 -13.24 -7.61 -23.35
CA ALA A 360 -12.74 -8.91 -22.90
C ALA A 360 -11.94 -8.85 -21.59
N ASP A 361 -11.17 -7.78 -21.36
CA ASP A 361 -10.35 -7.62 -20.14
C ASP A 361 -11.21 -7.45 -18.87
N GLY A 362 -12.41 -6.89 -19.02
CA GLY A 362 -13.38 -6.67 -17.95
C GLY A 362 -14.32 -7.84 -17.71
N HIS A 363 -14.34 -8.85 -18.59
CA HIS A 363 -15.27 -9.96 -18.51
C HIS A 363 -14.92 -10.92 -17.35
N ILE A 364 -15.94 -11.35 -16.61
CA ILE A 364 -15.83 -12.36 -15.57
C ILE A 364 -16.71 -13.53 -16.00
N GLU A 365 -16.09 -14.61 -16.51
CA GLU A 365 -16.79 -15.77 -17.08
C GLU A 365 -17.86 -16.34 -16.13
N THR A 366 -17.57 -16.38 -14.84
CA THR A 366 -18.48 -16.92 -13.81
C THR A 366 -19.70 -16.02 -13.54
N LEU A 367 -19.70 -14.75 -13.94
CA LEU A 367 -20.73 -13.74 -13.65
C LEU A 367 -21.41 -13.20 -14.93
N GLY A 368 -21.68 -14.07 -15.90
CA GLY A 368 -22.33 -13.70 -17.16
C GLY A 368 -23.76 -13.13 -17.02
N LEU A 369 -24.28 -12.61 -18.14
CA LEU A 369 -25.62 -12.02 -18.26
C LEU A 369 -26.72 -12.87 -17.60
N GLY A 370 -27.47 -12.25 -16.69
CA GLY A 370 -28.64 -12.84 -16.07
C GLY A 370 -28.38 -13.69 -14.83
N ARG A 371 -27.19 -13.69 -14.23
CA ARG A 371 -26.98 -14.23 -12.87
C ARG A 371 -27.37 -13.19 -11.82
N GLU A 372 -28.08 -13.63 -10.78
CA GLU A 372 -28.44 -12.77 -9.65
C GLU A 372 -27.41 -12.97 -8.55
N VAL A 373 -26.49 -12.00 -8.44
CA VAL A 373 -25.37 -12.06 -7.51
C VAL A 373 -25.51 -10.99 -6.44
N VAL A 374 -25.36 -11.43 -5.20
CA VAL A 374 -25.46 -10.57 -4.01
C VAL A 374 -24.12 -10.55 -3.30
N SER A 375 -23.65 -9.36 -2.93
CA SER A 375 -22.46 -9.21 -2.09
C SER A 375 -22.79 -9.66 -0.67
N VAL A 376 -22.07 -10.67 -0.19
CA VAL A 376 -22.09 -11.11 1.21
C VAL A 376 -20.94 -10.40 1.93
N SER A 377 -21.03 -10.30 3.26
CA SER A 377 -19.95 -9.76 4.08
C SER A 377 -18.62 -10.49 3.82
N GLY A 378 -17.51 -9.75 3.82
CA GLY A 378 -16.15 -10.30 3.74
C GLY A 378 -15.73 -10.85 2.37
N SER A 379 -15.64 -10.00 1.33
CA SER A 379 -15.18 -10.31 -0.05
C SER A 379 -15.81 -11.55 -0.71
N ARG A 380 -17.02 -11.91 -0.26
CA ARG A 380 -17.78 -13.06 -0.72
C ARG A 380 -18.94 -12.63 -1.61
N LEU A 381 -19.22 -13.42 -2.62
CA LEU A 381 -20.32 -13.25 -3.55
C LEU A 381 -21.19 -14.50 -3.52
N LEU A 382 -22.50 -14.34 -3.41
CA LEU A 382 -23.42 -15.44 -3.59
C LEU A 382 -24.09 -15.34 -4.95
N ASP A 383 -23.93 -16.37 -5.78
CA ASP A 383 -24.81 -16.60 -6.92
C ASP A 383 -26.06 -17.36 -6.43
N VAL A 384 -27.16 -16.62 -6.31
CA VAL A 384 -28.41 -17.13 -5.72
C VAL A 384 -29.00 -18.25 -6.57
N ARG A 385 -28.85 -18.19 -7.90
CA ARG A 385 -29.42 -19.19 -8.82
C ARG A 385 -28.55 -20.42 -8.93
N ALA A 386 -27.24 -20.25 -8.98
CA ALA A 386 -26.32 -21.39 -9.00
C ALA A 386 -26.24 -22.10 -7.64
N GLY A 387 -26.53 -21.39 -6.54
CA GLY A 387 -26.37 -21.92 -5.19
C GLY A 387 -24.90 -22.04 -4.79
N THR A 388 -24.04 -21.21 -5.36
CA THR A 388 -22.58 -21.25 -5.15
C THR A 388 -22.13 -19.92 -4.53
N MET A 389 -21.33 -19.99 -3.46
CA MET A 389 -20.64 -18.83 -2.91
C MET A 389 -19.19 -18.82 -3.40
N TYR A 390 -18.72 -17.64 -3.78
CA TYR A 390 -17.36 -17.40 -4.24
C TYR A 390 -16.64 -16.45 -3.29
N THR A 391 -15.38 -16.75 -2.99
CA THR A 391 -14.42 -15.77 -2.47
C THR A 391 -13.70 -15.11 -3.63
N MET A 392 -13.58 -13.79 -3.57
CA MET A 392 -12.99 -13.00 -4.63
C MET A 392 -11.54 -12.64 -4.31
N GLU A 393 -10.64 -12.91 -5.26
CA GLU A 393 -9.23 -12.55 -5.17
C GLU A 393 -8.77 -11.87 -6.46
N LEU A 394 -7.77 -10.98 -6.36
CA LEU A 394 -7.16 -10.37 -7.54
C LEU A 394 -6.15 -11.33 -8.16
N ASN A 395 -6.17 -11.45 -9.50
CA ASN A 395 -5.19 -12.25 -10.23
C ASN A 395 -3.86 -11.47 -10.36
N PRO A 396 -2.78 -11.89 -9.68
CA PRO A 396 -1.50 -11.20 -9.76
C PRO A 396 -0.86 -11.26 -11.16
N ASP A 397 -1.05 -12.36 -11.89
CA ASP A 397 -0.46 -12.53 -13.22
C ASP A 397 -1.13 -11.57 -14.22
N PHE A 398 -2.45 -11.39 -14.12
CA PHE A 398 -3.17 -10.41 -14.94
C PHE A 398 -2.75 -8.96 -14.62
N LEU A 399 -2.50 -8.63 -13.35
CA LEU A 399 -1.99 -7.31 -12.97
C LEU A 399 -0.60 -7.03 -13.56
N LEU A 400 0.24 -8.06 -13.70
CA LEU A 400 1.54 -7.96 -14.38
C LEU A 400 1.38 -7.75 -15.89
N GLU A 401 0.42 -8.42 -16.54
CA GLU A 401 0.10 -8.19 -17.95
C GLU A 401 -0.34 -6.74 -18.22
N LEU A 402 -1.05 -6.11 -17.27
CA LEU A 402 -1.44 -4.71 -17.35
C LEU A 402 -0.26 -3.73 -17.30
N LEU A 403 0.92 -4.16 -16.85
CA LEU A 403 2.12 -3.33 -16.87
C LEU A 403 2.77 -3.22 -18.27
N SER A 404 2.32 -4.02 -19.25
CA SER A 404 2.86 -4.02 -20.61
C SER A 404 2.80 -2.64 -21.28
N ALA A 405 3.76 -2.34 -22.14
CA ALA A 405 3.90 -1.04 -22.80
C ALA A 405 2.72 -0.67 -23.73
N ALA A 406 1.90 -1.65 -24.12
CA ALA A 406 0.71 -1.43 -24.94
C ALA A 406 -0.48 -0.83 -24.14
N ARG A 407 -0.42 -0.83 -22.80
CA ARG A 407 -1.51 -0.38 -21.94
C ARG A 407 -1.36 1.11 -21.58
N PRO A 408 -2.47 1.84 -21.38
CA PRO A 408 -2.44 3.24 -20.92
C PRO A 408 -1.67 3.44 -19.61
N GLU A 409 -0.97 4.58 -19.49
CA GLU A 409 -0.17 4.93 -18.30
C GLU A 409 -0.98 4.90 -16.99
N ALA A 410 -2.22 5.43 -16.98
CA ALA A 410 -3.08 5.36 -15.80
C ALA A 410 -3.40 3.92 -15.37
N GLN A 411 -3.58 2.99 -16.32
CA GLN A 411 -3.81 1.58 -15.99
C GLN A 411 -2.56 0.92 -15.43
N ARG A 412 -1.37 1.22 -16.01
CA ARG A 412 -0.08 0.73 -15.51
C ARG A 412 0.16 1.21 -14.08
N LEU A 413 -0.11 2.49 -13.80
CA LEU A 413 0.04 3.08 -12.46
C LEU A 413 -0.92 2.45 -11.44
N ALA A 414 -2.21 2.32 -11.78
CA ALA A 414 -3.20 1.68 -10.92
C ALA A 414 -2.84 0.22 -10.63
N ALA A 415 -2.40 -0.55 -11.64
CA ALA A 415 -1.97 -1.93 -11.48
C ALA A 415 -0.74 -2.05 -10.57
N LEU A 416 0.25 -1.17 -10.74
CA LEU A 416 1.44 -1.11 -9.88
C LEU A 416 1.07 -0.83 -8.41
N HIS A 417 0.21 0.15 -8.16
CA HIS A 417 -0.28 0.45 -6.80
C HIS A 417 -1.09 -0.70 -6.21
N CYS A 418 -1.89 -1.37 -7.01
CA CYS A 418 -2.61 -2.56 -6.59
C CYS A 418 -1.62 -3.64 -6.14
N MET A 419 -0.56 -3.92 -6.90
CA MET A 419 0.44 -4.92 -6.51
C MET A 419 1.27 -4.52 -5.30
N LEU A 420 1.72 -3.27 -5.22
CA LEU A 420 2.63 -2.82 -4.15
C LEU A 420 1.92 -2.53 -2.83
N VAL A 421 0.70 -1.98 -2.88
CA VAL A 421 -0.02 -1.49 -1.70
C VAL A 421 -1.08 -2.50 -1.22
N TYR A 422 -1.79 -3.17 -2.15
CA TYR A 422 -2.93 -4.04 -1.81
C TYR A 422 -2.49 -5.47 -1.56
N LEU A 423 -1.77 -6.05 -2.52
CA LEU A 423 -1.33 -7.42 -2.40
C LEU A 423 -0.30 -7.56 -1.29
N GLN A 424 -0.33 -8.71 -0.63
CA GLN A 424 0.66 -9.05 0.38
C GLN A 424 2.06 -9.12 -0.26
N PRO A 425 3.13 -8.83 0.51
CA PRO A 425 4.48 -8.78 -0.04
C PRO A 425 4.83 -10.19 -0.51
N ASN A 426 5.07 -10.32 -1.81
CA ASN A 426 5.47 -11.58 -2.41
C ASN A 426 6.80 -11.34 -3.12
N PRO A 427 7.90 -11.97 -2.66
CA PRO A 427 9.24 -11.72 -3.21
C PRO A 427 9.33 -12.09 -4.71
N VAL A 428 8.53 -13.06 -5.17
CA VAL A 428 8.48 -13.44 -6.59
C VAL A 428 7.84 -12.33 -7.43
N MET A 429 6.79 -11.70 -6.91
CA MET A 429 6.11 -10.61 -7.59
C MET A 429 6.95 -9.33 -7.58
N GLU A 430 7.57 -9.01 -6.45
CA GLU A 430 8.51 -7.89 -6.33
C GLU A 430 9.67 -8.04 -7.33
N LEU A 431 10.23 -9.24 -7.48
CA LEU A 431 11.24 -9.52 -8.51
C LEU A 431 10.71 -9.26 -9.93
N LYS A 432 9.49 -9.72 -10.26
CA LYS A 432 8.88 -9.45 -11.57
C LYS A 432 8.65 -7.95 -11.80
N ILE A 433 8.24 -7.20 -10.78
CA ILE A 433 8.08 -5.74 -10.85
C ILE A 433 9.43 -5.07 -11.07
N ILE A 434 10.46 -5.43 -10.32
CA ILE A 434 11.82 -4.85 -10.47
C ILE A 434 12.41 -5.16 -11.85
N ASN A 435 12.16 -6.37 -12.38
CA ASN A 435 12.50 -6.70 -13.76
C ASN A 435 11.80 -5.77 -14.76
N TRP A 436 10.50 -5.55 -14.59
CA TRP A 436 9.75 -4.62 -15.43
C TRP A 436 10.27 -3.18 -15.33
N ILE A 437 10.59 -2.70 -14.11
CA ILE A 437 11.13 -1.34 -13.91
C ILE A 437 12.47 -1.20 -14.63
N SER A 438 13.35 -2.20 -14.54
CA SER A 438 14.70 -2.15 -15.12
C SER A 438 14.71 -2.24 -16.65
N GLU A 439 13.82 -3.02 -17.25
CA GLU A 439 13.78 -3.26 -18.71
C GLU A 439 13.02 -2.19 -19.49
N ASN A 440 12.07 -1.48 -18.88
CA ASN A 440 11.29 -0.47 -19.59
C ASN A 440 12.02 0.85 -19.78
N VAL A 441 11.95 1.37 -21.01
CA VAL A 441 12.35 2.73 -21.34
C VAL A 441 11.18 3.68 -21.03
N MET A 442 11.46 4.73 -20.27
CA MET A 442 10.47 5.73 -19.88
C MET A 442 10.11 6.62 -21.06
N SER A 443 8.82 6.80 -21.35
CA SER A 443 8.35 7.86 -22.23
C SER A 443 8.26 9.20 -21.47
N PHE A 444 8.28 10.32 -22.19
CA PHE A 444 8.16 11.65 -21.56
C PHE A 444 6.85 11.85 -20.78
N ASP A 445 5.78 11.14 -21.15
CA ASP A 445 4.46 11.22 -20.53
C ASP A 445 4.28 10.24 -19.35
N ALA A 446 5.23 9.35 -19.10
CA ALA A 446 5.14 8.34 -18.06
C ALA A 446 5.43 8.89 -16.64
N PHE A 447 4.96 8.16 -15.62
CA PHE A 447 5.34 8.38 -14.23
C PHE A 447 6.69 7.69 -13.95
N ASP A 448 7.52 8.23 -13.05
CA ASP A 448 8.80 7.58 -12.73
C ASP A 448 8.56 6.27 -11.96
N GLN A 449 8.86 5.15 -12.61
CA GLN A 449 8.59 3.81 -12.07
C GLN A 449 9.39 3.48 -10.81
N ILE A 450 10.64 3.99 -10.69
CA ILE A 450 11.51 3.75 -9.54
C ILE A 450 11.03 4.57 -8.36
N GLN A 451 10.75 5.86 -8.58
CA GLN A 451 10.17 6.73 -7.56
C GLN A 451 8.83 6.17 -7.06
N GLU A 452 7.98 5.70 -7.97
CA GLU A 452 6.68 5.14 -7.61
C GLU A 452 6.79 3.85 -6.82
N PHE A 453 7.72 2.96 -7.20
CA PHE A 453 8.03 1.75 -6.43
C PHE A 453 8.46 2.07 -5.01
N ILE A 454 9.36 3.04 -4.83
CA ILE A 454 9.84 3.46 -3.50
C ILE A 454 8.69 4.07 -2.70
N LEU A 455 7.97 5.05 -3.24
CA LEU A 455 6.93 5.78 -2.51
C LEU A 455 5.72 4.90 -2.18
N ALA A 456 5.25 4.05 -3.10
CA ALA A 456 4.13 3.15 -2.82
C ALA A 456 4.50 2.10 -1.76
N SER A 457 5.72 1.56 -1.80
CA SER A 457 6.22 0.61 -0.80
C SER A 457 6.36 1.27 0.58
N LEU A 458 6.94 2.48 0.65
CA LEU A 458 7.03 3.27 1.88
C LEU A 458 5.66 3.62 2.44
N TYR A 459 4.73 3.99 1.56
CA TYR A 459 3.36 4.32 1.93
C TYR A 459 2.66 3.14 2.60
N ARG A 460 2.74 1.95 2.00
CA ARG A 460 2.15 0.73 2.58
C ARG A 460 2.67 0.45 3.99
N ILE A 461 3.98 0.54 4.19
CA ILE A 461 4.62 0.25 5.48
C ILE A 461 4.22 1.30 6.51
N SER A 462 4.22 2.57 6.13
CA SER A 462 3.85 3.68 7.00
C SER A 462 2.38 3.58 7.41
N TYR A 463 1.50 3.21 6.48
CA TYR A 463 0.07 3.06 6.74
C TYR A 463 -0.24 1.92 7.74
N GLN A 464 0.48 0.80 7.65
CA GLN A 464 0.37 -0.29 8.64
C GLN A 464 0.74 0.17 10.05
N GLN A 465 1.63 1.15 10.18
CA GLN A 465 2.04 1.72 11.46
C GLN A 465 1.07 2.80 11.96
N CYS A 466 0.50 3.61 11.05
CA CYS A 466 -0.49 4.62 11.41
C CYS A 466 -1.42 5.00 10.24
N VAL A 467 -2.73 4.73 10.40
CA VAL A 467 -3.80 5.03 9.43
C VAL A 467 -3.89 6.53 9.07
N SER A 468 -3.41 7.43 9.93
CA SER A 468 -3.50 8.88 9.72
C SER A 468 -2.48 9.47 8.73
N LEU A 469 -1.51 8.67 8.27
CA LEU A 469 -0.41 9.14 7.42
C LEU A 469 -0.78 9.30 5.93
N ASP A 470 -1.94 8.80 5.51
CA ASP A 470 -2.42 8.81 4.11
C ASP A 470 -2.44 10.20 3.47
N LYS A 471 -2.83 11.23 4.22
CA LYS A 471 -2.83 12.62 3.72
C LYS A 471 -1.54 13.40 3.95
N LEU A 472 -0.60 12.85 4.70
CA LEU A 472 0.63 13.54 5.11
C LEU A 472 1.85 13.07 4.34
N LEU A 473 1.96 11.77 4.08
CA LEU A 473 3.10 11.22 3.35
C LEU A 473 2.79 11.14 1.86
N PRO A 474 3.78 11.43 0.99
CA PRO A 474 3.63 11.18 -0.44
C PRO A 474 3.58 9.67 -0.69
N TYR A 475 2.55 9.24 -1.42
CA TYR A 475 2.43 7.87 -1.91
C TYR A 475 2.73 7.75 -3.42
N SER A 476 3.00 8.87 -4.09
CA SER A 476 3.26 8.90 -5.53
C SER A 476 4.12 10.08 -5.93
N CYS A 477 4.98 9.89 -6.93
CA CYS A 477 5.80 10.93 -7.54
C CYS A 477 4.97 11.93 -8.35
N VAL A 478 3.75 11.55 -8.75
CA VAL A 478 2.85 12.36 -9.58
C VAL A 478 2.47 13.68 -8.88
N PHE A 479 2.45 13.72 -7.55
CA PHE A 479 2.13 14.93 -6.78
C PHE A 479 3.20 16.02 -6.82
N GLU A 480 4.43 15.69 -7.23
CA GLU A 480 5.52 16.67 -7.36
C GLU A 480 5.56 17.31 -8.76
N LYS A 481 4.84 16.73 -9.74
CA LYS A 481 4.70 17.33 -11.07
C LYS A 481 3.81 18.58 -10.99
N LYS A 482 4.28 19.69 -11.57
CA LYS A 482 3.51 20.95 -11.65
C LYS A 482 2.25 20.81 -12.49
N GLU A 483 2.34 20.06 -13.58
CA GLU A 483 1.24 19.73 -14.48
C GLU A 483 1.20 18.22 -14.66
N LEU A 484 0.02 17.61 -14.49
CA LEU A 484 -0.16 16.19 -14.73
C LEU A 484 -0.40 15.94 -16.23
N PRO A 485 0.27 14.93 -16.82
CA PRO A 485 -0.07 14.45 -18.16
C PRO A 485 -1.55 14.06 -18.26
N VAL A 486 -2.18 14.40 -19.39
CA VAL A 486 -3.60 14.07 -19.63
C VAL A 486 -3.87 12.57 -19.45
N ALA A 487 -2.90 11.74 -19.85
CA ALA A 487 -2.91 10.28 -19.72
C ALA A 487 -3.05 9.76 -18.27
N LEU A 488 -2.76 10.58 -17.26
CA LEU A 488 -2.92 10.25 -15.83
C LEU A 488 -4.12 10.94 -15.18
N THR A 489 -4.70 11.96 -15.83
CA THR A 489 -5.85 12.70 -15.28
C THR A 489 -7.21 12.10 -15.65
N ALA A 490 -7.28 11.37 -16.76
CA ALA A 490 -8.52 10.86 -17.31
C ALA A 490 -8.44 9.35 -17.59
N ILE A 491 -9.56 8.66 -17.36
CA ILE A 491 -9.75 7.28 -17.77
C ILE A 491 -10.58 7.31 -19.07
N PRO A 492 -10.10 6.71 -20.18
CA PRO A 492 -10.87 6.66 -21.42
C PRO A 492 -12.25 6.05 -21.21
N GLY A 493 -13.31 6.71 -21.69
CA GLY A 493 -14.69 6.24 -21.59
C GLY A 493 -15.39 6.47 -20.24
N VAL A 494 -14.69 7.05 -19.25
CA VAL A 494 -15.24 7.31 -17.91
C VAL A 494 -15.14 8.80 -17.58
N LYS A 495 -16.28 9.43 -17.31
CA LYS A 495 -16.36 10.78 -16.74
C LYS A 495 -16.59 10.67 -15.24
N CYS A 496 -15.82 11.42 -14.45
CA CYS A 496 -15.99 11.48 -13.00
C CYS A 496 -16.27 12.91 -12.57
N THR A 497 -17.37 13.11 -11.85
CA THR A 497 -17.71 14.40 -11.22
C THR A 497 -17.60 14.27 -9.70
N PRO A 498 -16.60 14.90 -9.06
CA PRO A 498 -16.48 14.92 -7.62
C PRO A 498 -17.41 15.99 -7.01
N GLU A 499 -18.03 15.66 -5.88
CA GLU A 499 -18.91 16.53 -5.11
C GLU A 499 -18.53 16.46 -3.62
N LEU A 500 -18.78 17.55 -2.87
CA LEU A 500 -18.57 17.57 -1.43
C LEU A 500 -19.77 16.94 -0.73
N LEU A 501 -19.51 16.00 0.18
CA LEU A 501 -20.58 15.38 0.96
C LEU A 501 -21.02 16.27 2.11
N CYS A 502 -22.31 16.18 2.44
CA CYS A 502 -22.84 16.71 3.69
C CYS A 502 -22.08 16.10 4.89
N GLN A 503 -21.91 16.88 5.96
CA GLN A 503 -21.20 16.39 7.14
C GLN A 503 -22.00 15.26 7.81
N PRO A 504 -21.40 14.07 8.02
CA PRO A 504 -22.04 13.02 8.80
C PRO A 504 -22.16 13.43 10.27
N ILE A 505 -23.27 13.04 10.88
CA ILE A 505 -23.55 13.25 12.30
C ILE A 505 -23.38 11.92 13.02
N ILE A 506 -22.37 11.83 13.89
CA ILE A 506 -22.20 10.70 14.80
C ILE A 506 -22.87 11.04 16.13
N LYS A 507 -23.89 10.25 16.49
CA LYS A 507 -24.66 10.40 17.72
C LYS A 507 -24.07 9.48 18.81
N GLY A 508 -23.94 10.01 20.01
CA GLY A 508 -23.45 9.27 21.18
C GLY A 508 -22.53 10.12 22.06
N LYS A 509 -22.32 9.69 23.31
CA LYS A 509 -21.29 10.29 24.17
C LYS A 509 -19.91 9.77 23.73
N PRO A 510 -18.83 10.56 23.78
CA PRO A 510 -17.50 10.10 23.38
C PRO A 510 -16.99 8.88 24.17
N LYS A 511 -17.51 8.65 25.38
CA LYS A 511 -17.22 7.43 26.17
C LYS A 511 -18.01 6.17 25.74
N SER A 512 -19.08 6.33 24.97
CA SER A 512 -19.91 5.21 24.47
C SER A 512 -19.58 4.80 23.04
N LEU A 513 -18.89 5.65 22.28
CA LEU A 513 -18.35 5.30 20.97
C LEU A 513 -17.08 4.48 21.19
N GLN A 514 -17.17 3.17 20.99
CA GLN A 514 -16.01 2.26 21.07
C GLN A 514 -15.82 1.53 19.74
N GLY A 515 -14.56 1.27 19.40
CA GLY A 515 -14.19 0.52 18.22
C GLY A 515 -14.39 1.32 16.94
N TYR A 516 -15.15 0.78 15.99
CA TYR A 516 -15.28 1.35 14.64
C TYR A 516 -15.77 2.80 14.60
N TRP A 517 -16.76 3.17 15.41
CA TRP A 517 -17.34 4.52 15.38
C TRP A 517 -16.39 5.57 15.94
N GLU A 518 -15.55 5.21 16.91
CA GLU A 518 -14.48 6.05 17.42
C GLU A 518 -13.43 6.31 16.32
N GLU A 519 -13.00 5.26 15.62
CA GLU A 519 -12.06 5.40 14.50
C GLU A 519 -12.62 6.23 13.35
N LEU A 520 -13.87 6.00 12.93
CA LEU A 520 -14.51 6.79 11.89
C LEU A 520 -14.63 8.27 12.31
N GLN A 521 -15.01 8.55 13.56
CA GLN A 521 -15.05 9.91 14.07
C GLN A 521 -13.67 10.58 14.04
N LEU A 522 -12.62 9.88 14.48
CA LEU A 522 -11.24 10.37 14.42
C LEU A 522 -10.80 10.65 12.98
N VAL A 523 -11.16 9.80 12.02
CA VAL A 523 -10.88 10.02 10.60
C VAL A 523 -11.60 11.27 10.09
N LEU A 524 -12.89 11.44 10.41
CA LEU A 524 -13.67 12.61 10.00
C LEU A 524 -13.16 13.92 10.61
N GLU A 525 -12.77 13.92 11.89
CA GLU A 525 -12.18 15.08 12.56
C GLU A 525 -10.85 15.49 11.91
N ARG A 526 -9.99 14.52 11.59
CA ARG A 526 -8.72 14.76 10.88
C ARG A 526 -8.96 15.29 9.47
N MET A 527 -9.94 14.74 8.76
CA MET A 527 -10.31 15.20 7.43
C MET A 527 -10.72 16.68 7.44
N ARG A 528 -11.56 17.10 8.40
CA ARG A 528 -11.93 18.51 8.59
C ARG A 528 -10.71 19.40 8.85
N TYR A 529 -9.76 18.92 9.65
CA TYR A 529 -8.50 19.64 9.85
C TYR A 529 -7.71 19.80 8.54
N PHE A 530 -7.58 18.74 7.74
CA PHE A 530 -6.84 18.78 6.48
C PHE A 530 -7.54 19.53 5.35
N GLU A 531 -8.86 19.66 5.36
CA GLU A 531 -9.59 20.53 4.43
C GLU A 531 -9.26 22.01 4.65
N GLY A 532 -8.99 22.42 5.90
CA GLY A 532 -8.58 23.79 6.23
C GLY A 532 -7.10 24.09 6.00
N VAL A 533 -6.26 23.07 5.77
CA VAL A 533 -4.81 23.24 5.60
C VAL A 533 -4.46 23.16 4.11
N PRO A 534 -3.86 24.20 3.51
CA PRO A 534 -3.40 24.12 2.12
C PRO A 534 -2.27 23.10 1.99
N SER A 535 -2.43 22.14 1.07
CA SER A 535 -1.44 21.11 0.72
C SER A 535 -0.76 20.44 1.93
N PRO A 536 -1.47 19.62 2.72
CA PRO A 536 -0.95 19.04 3.95
C PRO A 536 0.08 17.92 3.73
N ARG A 537 0.35 17.52 2.48
CA ARG A 537 1.34 16.48 2.15
C ARG A 537 2.75 17.02 2.26
N PHE A 538 3.63 16.20 2.79
CA PHE A 538 5.05 16.41 2.77
C PHE A 538 5.54 16.47 1.31
N ARG A 539 6.19 17.58 0.96
CA ARG A 539 6.82 17.77 -0.34
C ARG A 539 8.32 17.72 -0.18
N THR A 540 8.96 16.93 -1.04
CA THR A 540 10.41 16.76 -1.09
C THR A 540 11.14 18.01 -1.56
N SER A 541 10.45 18.92 -2.25
CA SER A 541 10.96 20.26 -2.59
C SER A 541 11.46 21.06 -1.38
N LEU A 542 10.90 20.84 -0.18
CA LEU A 542 11.38 21.47 1.05
C LEU A 542 12.79 21.00 1.46
N ILE A 543 13.16 19.77 1.07
CA ILE A 543 14.51 19.23 1.29
C ILE A 543 15.47 19.85 0.27
N LYS A 544 15.01 20.04 -0.97
CA LYS A 544 15.82 20.55 -2.07
C LYS A 544 16.45 21.91 -1.78
N GLU A 545 15.67 22.87 -1.27
CA GLU A 545 16.17 24.21 -0.96
C GLU A 545 17.29 24.19 0.11
N ASP A 546 17.14 23.35 1.14
CA ASP A 546 18.14 23.19 2.19
C ASP A 546 19.36 22.43 1.69
N TRP A 547 19.15 21.46 0.81
CA TRP A 547 20.20 20.70 0.16
C TRP A 547 21.04 21.58 -0.77
N ASP A 548 20.41 22.40 -1.61
CA ASP A 548 21.09 23.32 -2.52
C ASP A 548 21.91 24.36 -1.72
N ARG A 549 21.36 24.86 -0.60
CA ARG A 549 22.11 25.72 0.34
C ARG A 549 23.31 25.01 0.95
N PHE A 550 23.15 23.76 1.36
CA PHE A 550 24.25 22.96 1.92
C PHE A 550 25.33 22.69 0.87
N GLN A 551 24.96 22.35 -0.36
CA GLN A 551 25.89 22.15 -1.47
C GLN A 551 26.67 23.44 -1.78
N ALA A 552 26.00 24.59 -1.82
CA ALA A 552 26.65 25.88 -1.99
C ALA A 552 27.61 26.21 -0.85
N ALA A 553 27.21 25.90 0.41
CA ALA A 553 28.04 26.10 1.59
C ALA A 553 29.27 25.18 1.61
N MET A 554 29.17 23.93 1.16
CA MET A 554 30.31 23.00 1.04
C MET A 554 31.35 23.48 0.01
N ASN A 555 30.89 24.14 -1.05
CA ASN A 555 31.76 24.71 -2.08
C ASN A 555 32.40 26.04 -1.64
N SER A 556 31.93 26.66 -0.56
CA SER A 556 32.51 27.87 0.02
C SER A 556 33.21 27.53 1.34
N GLU A 557 34.52 27.75 1.43
CA GLU A 557 35.33 27.32 2.59
C GLU A 557 34.97 27.99 3.95
N LYS A 558 33.91 28.81 4.04
CA LYS A 558 33.79 29.83 5.09
C LYS A 558 32.77 29.66 6.21
N GLU A 559 31.88 28.66 6.24
CA GLU A 559 31.00 28.50 7.41
C GLU A 559 30.75 27.04 7.81
N LYS A 560 31.51 26.55 8.80
CA LYS A 560 31.23 25.29 9.51
C LYS A 560 30.63 25.62 10.88
N SER A 561 29.30 25.63 11.00
CA SER A 561 28.66 25.74 12.31
C SER A 561 28.68 24.36 13.03
N PRO A 562 29.30 24.24 14.22
CA PRO A 562 29.55 22.94 14.86
C PRO A 562 28.30 22.26 15.45
N HIS A 563 27.22 23.01 15.68
CA HIS A 563 25.98 22.47 16.24
C HIS A 563 25.16 21.68 15.21
N CYS A 564 25.14 22.13 13.95
CA CYS A 564 24.45 21.45 12.85
C CYS A 564 25.08 20.06 12.58
N HIS A 565 26.42 19.98 12.60
CA HIS A 565 27.16 18.73 12.36
C HIS A 565 26.84 17.60 13.37
N ARG A 566 26.74 17.89 14.67
CA ARG A 566 26.48 16.85 15.69
C ARG A 566 25.09 16.22 15.53
N GLN A 567 24.07 17.03 15.25
CA GLN A 567 22.71 16.53 15.09
C GLN A 567 22.55 15.72 13.78
N ILE A 568 23.23 16.15 12.71
CA ILE A 568 23.33 15.41 11.45
C ILE A 568 23.92 14.02 11.67
N GLU A 569 25.00 13.95 12.45
CA GLU A 569 25.72 12.71 12.70
C GLU A 569 24.91 11.72 13.56
N GLU A 570 24.18 12.20 14.57
CA GLU A 570 23.37 11.33 15.45
C GLU A 570 22.15 10.71 14.74
N ASN A 571 21.38 11.50 13.98
CA ASN A 571 20.22 11.01 13.24
C ASN A 571 20.64 9.96 12.21
N THR A 572 21.72 10.25 11.49
CA THR A 572 22.23 9.39 10.42
C THR A 572 22.77 8.07 10.99
N LYS A 573 23.52 8.11 12.09
CA LYS A 573 23.98 6.91 12.79
C LYS A 573 22.81 6.00 13.19
N LYS A 574 21.70 6.57 13.69
CA LYS A 574 20.50 5.79 14.04
C LYS A 574 19.90 5.11 12.82
N VAL A 575 19.73 5.82 11.71
CA VAL A 575 19.18 5.27 10.46
C VAL A 575 20.07 4.15 9.92
N LEU A 576 21.38 4.40 9.79
CA LEU A 576 22.32 3.40 9.26
C LEU A 576 22.42 2.16 10.15
N SER A 577 22.48 2.33 11.47
CA SER A 577 22.52 1.18 12.41
C SER A 577 21.27 0.30 12.32
N MET A 578 20.10 0.90 12.07
CA MET A 578 18.85 0.16 11.88
C MET A 578 18.86 -0.62 10.56
N VAL A 579 19.32 0.04 9.50
CA VAL A 579 19.51 -0.56 8.18
C VAL A 579 20.47 -1.76 8.24
N ASP A 580 21.58 -1.63 8.98
CA ASP A 580 22.55 -2.71 9.18
C ASP A 580 21.95 -3.89 9.96
N THR A 581 21.12 -3.61 10.97
CA THR A 581 20.43 -4.62 11.78
C THR A 581 19.47 -5.47 10.95
N TRP A 582 18.76 -4.86 10.00
CA TRP A 582 17.82 -5.56 9.12
C TRP A 582 18.52 -6.44 8.06
N ARG A 583 19.85 -6.36 7.94
CA ARG A 583 20.63 -6.86 6.79
C ARG A 583 21.71 -7.89 7.12
N LEU A 584 21.76 -8.44 8.34
CA LEU A 584 22.84 -9.32 8.81
C LEU A 584 23.14 -10.54 7.89
N ASP A 585 22.19 -11.00 7.06
CA ASP A 585 22.33 -12.27 6.31
C ASP A 585 22.39 -12.17 4.76
N LYS A 586 22.36 -10.97 4.12
CA LYS A 586 22.09 -10.87 2.65
C LYS A 586 22.92 -9.86 1.83
N ARG A 587 24.15 -9.47 2.23
CA ARG A 587 24.95 -8.51 1.43
C ARG A 587 25.59 -9.16 0.20
N VAL A 588 24.91 -9.09 -0.95
CA VAL A 588 25.43 -9.58 -2.25
C VAL A 588 26.09 -8.46 -3.06
N VAL A 589 25.60 -7.23 -2.96
CA VAL A 589 26.16 -6.06 -3.67
C VAL A 589 27.36 -5.52 -2.90
N PRO A 590 28.52 -5.31 -3.55
CA PRO A 590 29.71 -4.80 -2.90
C PRO A 590 29.65 -3.27 -2.76
N LEU A 591 28.70 -2.76 -1.96
CA LEU A 591 28.76 -1.35 -1.57
C LEU A 591 29.88 -1.13 -0.55
N PHE A 592 30.67 -0.10 -0.82
CA PHE A 592 31.80 0.28 0.03
C PHE A 592 31.30 0.89 1.35
N GLN A 593 31.92 0.52 2.47
CA GLN A 593 31.64 1.13 3.78
C GLN A 593 32.30 2.50 3.87
N GLU A 594 31.73 3.49 3.18
CA GLU A 594 32.30 4.83 3.11
C GLU A 594 31.56 5.81 4.00
N GLU A 595 32.30 6.77 4.52
CA GLU A 595 31.74 7.97 5.11
C GLU A 595 31.30 8.94 4.01
N ASP A 596 30.25 8.60 3.28
CA ASP A 596 29.66 9.51 2.29
C ASP A 596 28.97 10.68 2.99
N GLN A 597 29.71 11.77 3.21
CA GLN A 597 29.24 12.94 3.93
C GLN A 597 28.01 13.57 3.25
N GLN A 598 27.93 13.53 1.92
CA GLN A 598 26.79 14.10 1.18
C GLN A 598 25.52 13.30 1.45
N GLN A 599 25.58 11.97 1.33
CA GLN A 599 24.42 11.12 1.60
C GLN A 599 24.04 11.14 3.09
N ARG A 600 25.02 11.18 4.00
CA ARG A 600 24.76 11.32 5.44
C ARG A 600 23.98 12.59 5.78
N VAL A 601 24.36 13.72 5.19
CA VAL A 601 23.63 14.99 5.39
C VAL A 601 22.21 14.90 4.83
N LEU A 602 22.04 14.34 3.64
CA LEU A 602 20.72 14.20 3.01
C LEU A 602 19.79 13.28 3.83
N VAL A 603 20.31 12.18 4.40
CA VAL A 603 19.59 11.32 5.35
C VAL A 603 19.11 12.13 6.56
N SER A 604 19.98 12.93 7.19
CA SER A 604 19.56 13.74 8.33
C SER A 604 18.54 14.80 7.95
N LEU A 605 18.72 15.52 6.84
CA LEU A 605 17.78 16.55 6.39
C LEU A 605 16.39 15.96 6.16
N MET A 606 16.31 14.78 5.54
CA MET A 606 15.04 14.06 5.37
C MET A 606 14.40 13.75 6.72
N VAL A 607 15.17 13.22 7.67
CA VAL A 607 14.68 12.91 9.02
C VAL A 607 14.19 14.19 9.73
N ASP A 608 14.96 15.26 9.69
CA ASP A 608 14.62 16.50 10.40
C ASP A 608 13.36 17.17 9.81
N LYS A 609 13.26 17.28 8.49
CA LYS A 609 12.10 17.89 7.81
C LYS A 609 10.85 17.05 7.94
N LEU A 610 10.97 15.74 7.81
CA LEU A 610 9.82 14.86 7.99
C LEU A 610 9.34 14.88 9.45
N ARG A 611 10.26 14.91 10.42
CA ARG A 611 9.93 15.07 11.84
C ARG A 611 9.22 16.38 12.11
N GLU A 612 9.70 17.50 11.56
CA GLU A 612 9.06 18.81 11.70
C GLU A 612 7.64 18.78 11.13
N HIS A 613 7.48 18.24 9.92
CA HIS A 613 6.19 18.12 9.25
C HIS A 613 5.19 17.25 10.02
N LEU A 614 5.60 16.07 10.49
CA LEU A 614 4.73 15.18 11.26
C LEU A 614 4.39 15.77 12.65
N ASN A 615 5.31 16.47 13.31
CA ASN A 615 5.00 17.14 14.58
C ASN A 615 3.99 18.28 14.41
N LYS A 616 4.04 18.99 13.29
CA LYS A 616 3.10 20.07 12.96
C LYS A 616 1.66 19.55 12.82
N HIS A 617 1.48 18.40 12.16
CA HIS A 617 0.15 17.87 11.85
C HIS A 617 -0.36 16.76 12.78
N LEU A 618 0.54 16.02 13.45
CA LEU A 618 0.23 14.89 14.33
C LEU A 618 0.76 15.08 15.76
N SER A 619 0.59 16.27 16.34
CA SER A 619 1.05 16.58 17.71
C SER A 619 0.53 15.60 18.77
N ARG A 620 -0.62 14.96 18.54
CA ARG A 620 -1.25 13.96 19.44
C ARG A 620 -0.56 12.58 19.45
N LEU A 621 0.25 12.25 18.44
CA LEU A 621 0.86 10.91 18.33
C LEU A 621 2.01 10.70 19.33
N GLY A 622 2.59 11.79 19.83
CA GLY A 622 3.72 11.79 20.78
C GLY A 622 5.08 11.77 20.06
N LYS A 623 6.01 12.60 20.56
CA LYS A 623 7.33 12.83 19.92
C LYS A 623 8.13 11.55 19.68
N LYS A 624 8.17 10.64 20.66
CA LYS A 624 8.90 9.36 20.55
C LYS A 624 8.38 8.46 19.42
N LYS A 625 7.07 8.42 19.20
CA LYS A 625 6.48 7.63 18.10
C LYS A 625 6.81 8.27 16.76
N ILE A 626 6.74 9.59 16.67
CA ILE A 626 7.11 10.33 15.46
C ILE A 626 8.59 10.11 15.12
N ASP A 627 9.49 10.21 16.11
CA ASP A 627 10.92 9.96 15.91
C ASP A 627 11.19 8.56 15.35
N LEU A 628 10.52 7.54 15.90
CA LEU A 628 10.63 6.16 15.40
C LEU A 628 10.08 6.02 13.98
N LEU A 629 8.91 6.59 13.68
CA LEU A 629 8.31 6.54 12.34
C LEU A 629 9.22 7.15 11.28
N VAL A 630 9.84 8.30 11.60
CA VAL A 630 10.71 9.03 10.67
C VAL A 630 12.02 8.28 10.41
N VAL A 631 12.66 7.76 11.47
CA VAL A 631 13.88 6.95 11.33
C VAL A 631 13.57 5.68 10.54
N ASN A 632 12.46 5.00 10.83
CA ASN A 632 12.01 3.82 10.07
C ASN A 632 11.75 4.15 8.60
N TYR A 633 11.14 5.32 8.31
CA TYR A 633 10.87 5.76 6.94
C TYR A 633 12.16 5.92 6.14
N ALA A 634 13.15 6.64 6.68
CA ALA A 634 14.44 6.84 6.02
C ALA A 634 15.24 5.53 5.90
N ALA A 635 15.24 4.69 6.94
CA ALA A 635 15.89 3.38 6.92
C ALA A 635 15.28 2.48 5.85
N LYS A 636 13.95 2.43 5.76
CA LYS A 636 13.26 1.58 4.79
C LYS A 636 13.43 2.07 3.36
N LEU A 637 13.57 3.37 3.15
CA LEU A 637 13.90 3.94 1.84
C LEU A 637 15.26 3.42 1.36
N LEU A 638 16.30 3.51 2.20
CA LEU A 638 17.63 3.00 1.87
C LEU A 638 17.61 1.48 1.63
N GLU A 639 16.85 0.75 2.44
CA GLU A 639 16.68 -0.69 2.27
C GLU A 639 16.02 -1.05 0.94
N LEU A 640 15.01 -0.31 0.50
CA LEU A 640 14.32 -0.52 -0.78
C LEU A 640 15.26 -0.28 -1.97
N VAL A 641 16.06 0.80 -1.93
CA VAL A 641 17.09 1.06 -2.96
C VAL A 641 18.08 -0.10 -3.01
N TRP A 642 18.56 -0.55 -1.85
CA TRP A 642 19.44 -1.72 -1.79
C TRP A 642 18.79 -2.98 -2.33
N HIS A 643 17.51 -3.20 -2.03
CA HIS A 643 16.79 -4.38 -2.47
C HIS A 643 16.70 -4.45 -4.00
N VAL A 644 16.45 -3.32 -4.65
CA VAL A 644 16.48 -3.22 -6.13
C VAL A 644 17.87 -3.58 -6.66
N LEU A 645 18.94 -3.03 -6.05
CA LEU A 645 20.31 -3.33 -6.47
C LEU A 645 20.65 -4.81 -6.32
N GLU A 646 20.31 -5.44 -5.20
CA GLU A 646 20.60 -6.85 -4.93
C GLU A 646 19.90 -7.79 -5.90
N LEU A 647 18.61 -7.56 -6.16
CA LEU A 647 17.86 -8.40 -7.09
C LEU A 647 18.40 -8.29 -8.51
N MET A 648 18.81 -7.08 -8.93
CA MET A 648 19.44 -6.88 -10.23
C MET A 648 20.83 -7.51 -10.28
N TRP A 649 21.63 -7.40 -9.22
CA TRP A 649 22.95 -8.01 -9.12
C TRP A 649 22.87 -9.55 -9.24
N GLN A 650 21.88 -10.15 -8.57
CA GLN A 650 21.62 -11.59 -8.64
C GLN A 650 21.11 -12.01 -10.02
N LYS A 651 20.19 -11.25 -10.63
CA LYS A 651 19.66 -11.51 -11.98
C LYS A 651 20.78 -11.52 -13.02
N LEU A 652 21.67 -10.54 -12.94
CA LEU A 652 22.82 -10.36 -13.83
C LEU A 652 23.99 -11.29 -13.49
N LYS A 653 23.89 -12.07 -12.40
CA LYS A 653 24.91 -13.01 -11.90
C LYS A 653 26.29 -12.36 -11.73
N LEU A 654 26.31 -11.11 -11.27
CA LEU A 654 27.54 -10.36 -11.08
C LEU A 654 28.32 -10.88 -9.86
N GLY A 655 29.61 -11.14 -10.05
CA GLY A 655 30.52 -11.55 -9.00
C GLY A 655 31.15 -10.36 -8.24
N PRO A 656 31.95 -10.63 -7.20
CA PRO A 656 32.70 -9.58 -6.49
C PRO A 656 33.85 -8.98 -7.33
N TRP A 657 34.22 -9.59 -8.46
CA TRP A 657 35.29 -9.15 -9.36
C TRP A 657 35.00 -7.85 -10.12
N VAL A 658 33.73 -7.40 -10.14
CA VAL A 658 33.27 -6.11 -10.69
C VAL A 658 34.03 -4.91 -10.09
N LEU A 659 34.69 -5.15 -8.96
CA LEU A 659 35.48 -4.17 -8.23
C LEU A 659 36.85 -3.86 -8.86
N CYS A 660 37.44 -4.74 -9.68
CA CYS A 660 38.76 -4.50 -10.29
C CYS A 660 38.64 -3.46 -11.42
N ILE A 661 39.50 -2.43 -11.50
CA ILE A 661 39.37 -1.40 -12.57
C ILE A 661 40.13 -1.78 -13.86
N GLN A 662 40.96 -2.83 -13.81
CA GLN A 662 41.88 -3.18 -14.91
C GLN A 662 41.21 -3.78 -16.16
N GLU A 663 40.05 -4.40 -16.02
CA GLU A 663 39.37 -5.08 -17.13
C GLU A 663 38.24 -4.24 -17.70
N GLN A 664 37.97 -4.41 -19.00
CA GLN A 664 36.81 -3.79 -19.63
C GLN A 664 35.51 -4.44 -19.11
N GLY A 665 34.49 -3.63 -18.90
CA GLY A 665 33.24 -4.11 -18.32
C GLY A 665 32.44 -5.04 -19.23
N SER A 666 31.74 -6.02 -18.63
CA SER A 666 30.87 -6.95 -19.35
C SER A 666 29.54 -6.31 -19.76
N SER A 667 28.76 -6.98 -20.62
CA SER A 667 27.41 -6.51 -20.98
C SER A 667 26.48 -6.45 -19.77
N GLU A 668 26.66 -7.35 -18.80
CA GLU A 668 25.92 -7.39 -17.55
C GLU A 668 26.31 -6.24 -16.62
N GLU A 669 27.60 -5.91 -16.54
CA GLU A 669 28.09 -4.73 -15.79
C GLU A 669 27.53 -3.43 -16.38
N TRP A 670 27.47 -3.34 -17.72
CA TRP A 670 26.84 -2.22 -18.40
C TRP A 670 25.35 -2.11 -18.07
N ALA A 671 24.61 -3.22 -18.09
CA ALA A 671 23.20 -3.23 -17.69
C ALA A 671 23.00 -2.77 -16.23
N MET A 672 23.87 -3.20 -15.32
CA MET A 672 23.85 -2.75 -13.92
C MET A 672 24.16 -1.25 -13.80
N PHE A 673 25.17 -0.76 -14.52
CA PHE A 673 25.51 0.66 -14.58
C PHE A 673 24.32 1.51 -15.03
N HIS A 674 23.60 1.08 -16.07
CA HIS A 674 22.40 1.76 -16.55
C HIS A 674 21.27 1.79 -15.51
N VAL A 675 21.02 0.68 -14.82
CA VAL A 675 20.00 0.64 -13.76
C VAL A 675 20.39 1.55 -12.59
N MET A 676 21.66 1.58 -12.20
CA MET A 676 22.13 2.49 -11.16
C MET A 676 21.99 3.95 -11.60
N LEU A 677 22.35 4.32 -12.83
CA LEU A 677 22.11 5.68 -13.32
C LEU A 677 20.63 6.09 -13.25
N ARG A 678 19.70 5.17 -13.62
CA ARG A 678 18.26 5.43 -13.51
C ARG A 678 17.81 5.63 -12.07
N ILE A 679 18.32 4.83 -11.14
CA ILE A 679 18.04 5.00 -9.71
C ILE A 679 18.57 6.36 -9.22
N LEU A 680 19.79 6.75 -9.62
CA LEU A 680 20.38 8.04 -9.27
C LEU A 680 19.52 9.21 -9.78
N GLU A 681 19.05 9.14 -11.02
CA GLU A 681 18.17 10.16 -11.61
C GLU A 681 16.83 10.24 -10.85
N ALA A 682 16.21 9.08 -10.60
CA ALA A 682 14.98 8.96 -9.84
C ALA A 682 15.11 9.53 -8.42
N THR A 683 16.18 9.22 -7.69
CA THR A 683 16.38 9.73 -6.33
C THR A 683 16.75 11.20 -6.30
N LYS A 684 17.56 11.70 -7.25
CA LYS A 684 17.84 13.13 -7.41
C LYS A 684 16.56 13.94 -7.67
N GLY A 685 15.62 13.40 -8.46
CA GLY A 685 14.35 14.05 -8.77
C GLY A 685 13.48 14.37 -7.54
N LEU A 686 13.58 13.55 -6.48
CA LEU A 686 12.83 13.68 -5.23
C LEU A 686 13.71 13.95 -3.99
N CYS A 687 14.98 14.32 -4.19
CA CYS A 687 15.96 14.52 -3.11
C CYS A 687 15.99 13.35 -2.09
N LEU A 688 15.90 12.11 -2.58
CA LEU A 688 15.94 10.91 -1.75
C LEU A 688 17.41 10.47 -1.51
N PRO A 689 17.80 10.08 -0.29
CA PRO A 689 19.14 9.62 -0.02
C PRO A 689 19.41 8.24 -0.62
N LEU A 690 20.68 8.01 -0.97
CA LEU A 690 21.19 6.74 -1.47
C LEU A 690 21.99 6.01 -0.37
N PRO A 691 22.09 4.67 -0.44
CA PRO A 691 22.93 3.91 0.48
C PRO A 691 24.41 4.33 0.39
N PRO A 692 25.16 4.33 1.51
CA PRO A 692 26.60 4.60 1.49
C PRO A 692 27.36 3.66 0.54
N GLY A 693 28.35 4.19 -0.17
CA GLY A 693 29.14 3.44 -1.16
C GLY A 693 28.50 3.32 -2.54
N TYR A 694 27.29 3.84 -2.74
CA TYR A 694 26.59 3.83 -4.02
C TYR A 694 27.35 4.60 -5.11
N SER A 695 27.77 5.85 -4.80
CA SER A 695 28.49 6.71 -5.74
C SER A 695 29.81 6.09 -6.19
N THR A 696 30.55 5.47 -5.28
CA THR A 696 31.81 4.77 -5.57
C THR A 696 31.60 3.60 -6.51
N LEU A 697 30.64 2.72 -6.20
CA LEU A 697 30.35 1.58 -7.07
C LEU A 697 29.90 2.04 -8.47
N LEU A 698 29.09 3.09 -8.54
CA LEU A 698 28.67 3.68 -9.81
C LEU A 698 29.86 4.22 -10.61
N SER A 699 30.82 4.89 -9.96
CA SER A 699 32.04 5.40 -10.60
C SER A 699 32.98 4.27 -11.05
N VAL A 700 33.12 3.19 -10.28
CA VAL A 700 33.88 1.98 -10.68
C VAL A 700 33.28 1.36 -11.94
N LEU A 701 31.96 1.13 -11.94
CA LEU A 701 31.25 0.63 -13.12
C LEU A 701 31.37 1.59 -14.30
N GLY A 702 31.32 2.90 -14.04
CA GLY A 702 31.46 3.95 -15.05
C GLY A 702 32.81 3.89 -15.77
N VAL A 703 33.93 3.74 -15.05
CA VAL A 703 35.27 3.61 -15.67
C VAL A 703 35.37 2.35 -16.52
N ARG A 704 34.81 1.23 -16.06
CA ARG A 704 34.86 -0.05 -16.79
C ARG A 704 33.97 -0.07 -18.03
N CYS A 705 32.80 0.57 -17.96
CA CYS A 705 31.76 0.46 -18.98
C CYS A 705 31.75 1.59 -20.02
N LEU A 706 32.33 2.77 -19.69
CA LEU A 706 32.31 3.94 -20.57
C LEU A 706 33.67 4.19 -21.23
N PRO A 707 33.68 4.74 -22.45
CA PRO A 707 34.89 5.34 -23.02
C PRO A 707 35.42 6.46 -22.10
N GLN A 708 36.74 6.60 -22.01
CA GLN A 708 37.40 7.58 -21.13
C GLN A 708 36.85 9.01 -21.28
N HIS A 709 36.62 9.47 -22.52
CA HIS A 709 36.07 10.81 -22.75
C HIS A 709 34.64 10.98 -22.22
N THR A 710 33.78 9.95 -22.37
CA THR A 710 32.40 9.96 -21.86
C THR A 710 32.40 9.90 -20.33
N PHE A 711 33.27 9.08 -19.75
CA PHE A 711 33.45 9.01 -18.30
C PHE A 711 33.82 10.39 -17.73
N LEU A 712 34.82 11.06 -18.29
CA LEU A 712 35.23 12.41 -17.86
C LEU A 712 34.11 13.42 -18.04
N GLN A 713 33.33 13.36 -19.12
CA GLN A 713 32.14 14.20 -19.29
C GLN A 713 31.12 13.96 -18.18
N TYR A 714 30.87 12.71 -17.78
CA TYR A 714 29.91 12.40 -16.72
C TYR A 714 30.38 12.90 -15.36
N VAL A 715 31.70 12.91 -15.12
CA VAL A 715 32.31 13.55 -13.95
C VAL A 715 32.13 15.06 -14.01
N ASP A 716 32.43 15.69 -15.15
CA ASP A 716 32.32 17.15 -15.34
C ASP A 716 30.89 17.66 -15.15
N HIS A 717 29.88 16.87 -15.52
CA HIS A 717 28.46 17.18 -15.33
C HIS A 717 27.93 16.78 -13.93
N GLY A 718 28.76 16.22 -13.04
CA GLY A 718 28.36 15.82 -11.69
C GLY A 718 27.39 14.62 -11.64
N LEU A 719 27.36 13.79 -12.69
CA LEU A 719 26.65 12.51 -12.69
C LEU A 719 27.43 11.46 -11.93
N LEU A 720 28.74 11.35 -12.20
CA LEU A 720 29.66 10.48 -11.48
C LEU A 720 30.44 11.31 -10.45
N GLN A 721 30.41 10.87 -9.18
CA GLN A 721 31.10 11.53 -8.10
C GLN A 721 32.45 10.85 -7.85
N LEU A 722 33.51 11.65 -7.79
CA LEU A 722 34.85 11.20 -7.43
C LEU A 722 34.93 11.12 -5.91
N THR A 723 34.76 9.92 -5.35
CA THR A 723 34.92 9.67 -3.91
C THR A 723 36.36 9.30 -3.57
N GLU A 724 36.81 9.58 -2.35
CA GLU A 724 38.19 9.24 -1.92
C GLU A 724 38.51 7.75 -2.16
N PRO A 725 37.65 6.78 -1.78
CA PRO A 725 37.97 5.36 -1.96
C PRO A 725 37.97 4.93 -3.42
N PHE A 726 37.14 5.54 -4.28
CA PHE A 726 37.20 5.30 -5.72
C PHE A 726 38.53 5.76 -6.30
N VAL A 727 38.97 6.97 -5.96
CA VAL A 727 40.19 7.55 -6.52
C VAL A 727 41.42 6.85 -5.97
N SER A 728 41.48 6.56 -4.67
CA SER A 728 42.54 5.74 -4.07
C SER A 728 42.68 4.41 -4.80
N ARG A 729 41.56 3.74 -5.07
CA ARG A 729 41.54 2.49 -5.81
C ARG A 729 41.98 2.65 -7.26
N LEU A 730 41.56 3.71 -7.92
CA LEU A 730 42.01 4.02 -9.28
C LEU A 730 43.53 4.19 -9.35
N MET A 731 44.12 4.83 -8.34
CA MET A 731 45.57 5.03 -8.25
C MET A 731 46.31 3.70 -8.02
N THR A 732 45.76 2.78 -7.23
CA THR A 732 46.37 1.47 -6.93
C THR A 732 46.15 0.43 -8.03
N ASP A 733 44.96 0.36 -8.61
CA ASP A 733 44.56 -0.73 -9.50
C ASP A 733 45.07 -0.51 -10.93
N LEU A 734 45.18 0.74 -11.40
CA LEU A 734 45.67 1.03 -12.76
C LEU A 734 47.19 1.14 -12.81
N ASP A 735 47.79 0.62 -13.88
CA ASP A 735 49.21 0.82 -14.18
C ASP A 735 49.52 2.25 -14.63
N ASN A 736 50.80 2.55 -14.85
CA ASN A 736 51.27 3.84 -15.35
C ASN A 736 51.51 3.80 -16.88
N SER A 737 50.68 3.07 -17.63
CA SER A 737 50.70 3.16 -19.10
C SER A 737 50.24 4.55 -19.56
N ASP A 738 50.73 5.03 -20.72
CA ASP A 738 50.44 6.40 -21.22
C ASP A 738 48.94 6.76 -21.18
N ALA A 739 48.05 5.81 -21.50
CA ALA A 739 46.60 6.01 -21.49
C ALA A 739 46.01 6.11 -20.07
N ASN A 740 46.52 5.32 -19.12
CA ASN A 740 46.07 5.32 -17.73
C ASN A 740 46.66 6.50 -16.95
N GLU A 741 47.90 6.88 -17.23
CA GLU A 741 48.53 8.09 -16.69
C GLU A 741 47.75 9.35 -17.10
N GLN A 742 47.35 9.45 -18.37
CA GLN A 742 46.47 10.53 -18.85
C GLN A 742 45.12 10.57 -18.11
N LEU A 743 44.52 9.42 -17.82
CA LEU A 743 43.27 9.31 -17.06
C LEU A 743 43.47 9.74 -15.60
N LYS A 744 44.51 9.24 -14.93
CA LYS A 744 44.86 9.60 -13.54
C LYS A 744 45.08 11.11 -13.40
N PHE A 745 45.85 11.73 -14.28
CA PHE A 745 46.03 13.19 -14.28
C PHE A 745 44.75 13.95 -14.60
N SER A 746 43.92 13.44 -15.52
CA SER A 746 42.64 14.08 -15.84
C SER A 746 41.69 14.07 -14.65
N ILE A 747 41.74 13.04 -13.81
CA ILE A 747 40.93 12.91 -12.59
C ILE A 747 41.50 13.79 -11.48
N LEU A 748 42.82 13.80 -11.25
CA LEU A 748 43.46 14.66 -10.25
C LEU A 748 43.09 16.15 -10.44
N LYS A 749 43.11 16.63 -11.69
CA LYS A 749 42.72 18.01 -12.02
C LYS A 749 41.29 18.38 -11.66
N ARG A 750 40.43 17.39 -11.39
CA ARG A 750 39.00 17.56 -11.10
C ARG A 750 38.68 17.33 -9.62
N LEU A 751 39.67 17.01 -8.78
CA LEU A 751 39.47 16.78 -7.35
C LEU A 751 39.53 18.09 -6.57
N PRO A 752 38.82 18.17 -5.43
CA PRO A 752 39.06 19.22 -4.43
C PRO A 752 40.49 19.13 -3.86
N GLU A 753 41.10 20.27 -3.54
CA GLU A 753 42.50 20.36 -3.07
C GLU A 753 42.83 19.42 -1.89
N HIS A 754 41.90 19.29 -0.92
CA HIS A 754 42.10 18.43 0.25
C HIS A 754 42.10 16.93 -0.08
N MET A 755 41.36 16.50 -1.12
CA MET A 755 41.37 15.11 -1.60
C MET A 755 42.59 14.86 -2.48
N GLU A 756 42.94 15.83 -3.32
CA GLU A 756 44.12 15.75 -4.18
C GLU A 756 45.38 15.52 -3.36
N GLN A 757 45.57 16.24 -2.24
CA GLN A 757 46.74 16.06 -1.36
C GLN A 757 46.84 14.64 -0.80
N ARG A 758 45.73 14.05 -0.32
CA ARG A 758 45.71 12.70 0.25
C ARG A 758 45.92 11.60 -0.78
N VAL A 759 45.29 11.74 -1.95
CA VAL A 759 45.35 10.75 -3.03
C VAL A 759 46.70 10.81 -3.73
N SER A 760 47.25 12.01 -3.96
CA SER A 760 48.54 12.17 -4.65
C SER A 760 49.65 11.45 -3.89
N GLN A 761 49.60 11.41 -2.56
CA GLN A 761 50.55 10.67 -1.74
C GLN A 761 50.50 9.14 -1.93
N GLN A 762 49.42 8.59 -2.50
CA GLN A 762 49.25 7.15 -2.73
C GLN A 762 49.73 6.72 -4.12
N TRP A 763 49.95 7.66 -5.04
CA TRP A 763 50.41 7.35 -6.40
C TRP A 763 51.92 7.54 -6.51
N ASP A 764 52.65 6.42 -6.58
CA ASP A 764 54.10 6.42 -6.82
C ASP A 764 54.39 6.82 -8.28
N HIS A 765 54.45 8.12 -8.53
CA HIS A 765 54.71 8.71 -9.84
C HIS A 765 55.79 9.80 -9.75
N PRO A 766 56.82 9.80 -10.64
CA PRO A 766 57.96 10.71 -10.53
C PRO A 766 57.59 12.20 -10.43
N ILE A 767 56.52 12.62 -11.13
CA ILE A 767 56.05 14.01 -11.11
C ILE A 767 55.44 14.35 -9.74
N ILE A 768 54.66 13.44 -9.17
CA ILE A 768 53.98 13.66 -7.89
C ILE A 768 54.98 13.60 -6.74
N SER A 769 55.88 12.61 -6.73
CA SER A 769 56.96 12.53 -5.75
C SER A 769 57.80 13.81 -5.76
N ALA A 770 58.13 14.35 -6.94
CA ALA A 770 58.84 15.62 -7.05
C ALA A 770 58.06 16.82 -6.49
N CYS A 771 56.74 16.85 -6.67
CA CYS A 771 55.88 17.88 -6.08
C CYS A 771 55.82 17.77 -4.54
N ILE A 772 55.62 16.55 -4.02
CA ILE A 772 55.60 16.27 -2.56
C ILE A 772 56.94 16.65 -1.94
N SER A 773 58.07 16.26 -2.54
CA SER A 773 59.41 16.63 -2.05
C SER A 773 59.62 18.14 -2.03
N ARG A 774 59.15 18.87 -3.04
CA ARG A 774 59.25 20.34 -3.08
C ARG A 774 58.39 21.01 -2.02
N GLU A 775 57.18 20.51 -1.79
CA GLU A 775 56.28 21.03 -0.75
C GLU A 775 56.82 20.76 0.65
N TYR A 776 57.37 19.57 0.87
CA TYR A 776 58.05 19.18 2.11
C TYR A 776 59.23 20.12 2.40
N VAL A 777 60.13 20.29 1.43
CA VAL A 777 61.29 21.20 1.56
C VAL A 777 60.83 22.64 1.77
N ARG A 778 59.81 23.11 1.04
CA ARG A 778 59.25 24.45 1.23
C ARG A 778 58.73 24.64 2.66
N THR A 779 57.87 23.74 3.14
CA THR A 779 57.28 23.83 4.49
C THR A 779 58.34 23.79 5.59
N LEU A 780 59.34 22.93 5.44
CA LEU A 780 60.44 22.77 6.39
C LEU A 780 61.37 23.99 6.41
N LEU A 781 61.56 24.67 5.28
CA LEU A 781 62.32 25.92 5.19
C LEU A 781 61.50 27.17 5.58
N GLU A 782 60.20 27.20 5.33
CA GLU A 782 59.31 28.33 5.64
C GLU A 782 59.00 28.45 7.14
N LYS A 783 58.77 27.33 7.85
CA LYS A 783 58.62 27.31 9.32
C LYS A 783 59.85 27.86 10.07
N TYR A 784 61.00 27.90 9.42
CA TYR A 784 62.22 28.51 9.96
C TYR A 784 62.21 30.04 9.85
N SER A 785 61.52 30.62 8.86
CA SER A 785 61.50 32.09 8.66
C SER A 785 60.78 32.84 9.79
N GLU A 786 59.87 32.18 10.52
CA GLU A 786 59.21 32.76 11.69
C GLU A 786 60.04 32.65 12.98
N ASN A 787 61.00 31.70 13.05
CA ASN A 787 61.89 31.48 14.19
C ASN A 787 63.32 32.00 13.94
N ARG A 788 63.38 33.33 13.77
CA ARG A 788 64.49 34.30 13.96
C ARG A 788 65.84 34.11 13.25
N ASP A 789 66.26 35.23 12.66
CA ASP A 789 67.62 35.78 12.66
C ASP A 789 68.46 35.35 13.87
N SER A 790 69.24 34.26 13.76
CA SER A 790 70.54 34.06 14.46
C SER A 790 71.07 32.60 14.44
N ALA A 791 71.14 31.91 13.30
CA ALA A 791 71.86 30.62 13.27
C ALA A 791 72.52 30.24 11.94
N LEU A 792 72.75 31.19 11.02
CA LEU A 792 73.31 30.87 9.69
C LEU A 792 74.86 30.83 9.65
N LEU A 793 75.56 30.90 10.79
CA LEU A 793 77.01 31.16 10.80
C LEU A 793 77.90 30.16 11.54
N ASP A 794 77.43 28.95 11.91
CA ASP A 794 78.32 27.97 12.56
C ASP A 794 78.51 26.63 11.84
N CYS A 795 77.98 26.46 10.63
CA CYS A 795 78.30 25.29 9.79
C CYS A 795 79.56 25.49 8.91
N GLY A 796 80.36 26.53 9.18
CA GLY A 796 81.53 26.90 8.37
C GLY A 796 82.86 26.31 8.83
N LYS A 797 82.92 25.53 9.92
CA LYS A 797 84.20 25.16 10.55
C LYS A 797 84.33 23.69 10.96
N SER A 798 84.00 22.75 10.06
CA SER A 798 84.56 21.39 10.11
C SER A 798 84.11 20.52 8.93
N CYS A 799 84.59 20.81 7.72
CA CYS A 799 84.65 19.77 6.67
C CYS A 799 85.64 20.20 5.59
N SER A 800 86.91 19.83 5.77
CA SER A 800 87.92 19.89 4.73
C SER A 800 87.78 18.65 3.85
N TYR A 801 87.02 18.72 2.75
CA TYR A 801 87.18 18.01 1.47
C TYR A 801 85.99 18.38 0.55
N PRO A 802 86.22 18.79 -0.70
CA PRO A 802 85.16 19.13 -1.64
C PRO A 802 84.89 17.95 -2.58
N ASP A 803 83.87 17.15 -2.27
CA ASP A 803 83.06 16.54 -3.33
C ASP A 803 81.78 17.36 -3.35
N PHE A 804 81.75 18.37 -4.22
CA PHE A 804 80.60 19.24 -4.39
C PHE A 804 79.50 18.44 -5.13
N LEU A 805 78.82 17.58 -4.40
CA LEU A 805 77.54 17.01 -4.79
C LEU A 805 76.48 17.91 -4.16
N PRO A 806 75.84 18.80 -4.95
CA PRO A 806 74.85 19.75 -4.43
C PRO A 806 73.73 19.08 -3.63
N LEU A 807 73.40 17.82 -3.99
CA LEU A 807 72.41 17.02 -3.29
C LEU A 807 72.85 16.64 -1.87
N ASN A 808 74.09 16.15 -1.67
CA ASN A 808 74.60 15.77 -0.34
C ASN A 808 74.67 16.96 0.63
N TYR A 809 74.97 18.15 0.10
CA TYR A 809 74.96 19.37 0.91
C TYR A 809 73.55 19.77 1.31
N LEU A 810 72.59 19.68 0.37
CA LEU A 810 71.17 19.96 0.63
C LEU A 810 70.57 18.95 1.63
N THR A 811 70.81 17.65 1.46
CA THR A 811 70.29 16.61 2.36
C THR A 811 70.84 16.77 3.78
N LYS A 812 72.12 17.14 3.94
CA LYS A 812 72.71 17.45 5.25
C LYS A 812 72.06 18.66 5.94
N ILE A 813 71.69 19.69 5.17
CA ILE A 813 70.95 20.84 5.71
C ILE A 813 69.54 20.43 6.14
N LEU A 814 68.83 19.65 5.32
CA LEU A 814 67.48 19.20 5.62
C LEU A 814 67.45 18.23 6.81
N TRP A 815 68.43 17.33 6.94
CA TRP A 815 68.55 16.39 8.07
C TRP A 815 68.70 17.11 9.42
N ASN A 816 69.60 18.10 9.48
CA ASN A 816 69.80 18.93 10.68
C ASN A 816 68.54 19.73 11.06
N ARG A 817 67.62 19.97 10.11
CA ARG A 817 66.38 20.71 10.30
C ARG A 817 65.22 19.80 10.74
N GLU A 818 65.14 18.60 10.18
CA GLU A 818 64.19 17.56 10.60
C GLU A 818 64.44 17.13 12.06
N GLU A 819 65.71 17.10 12.52
CA GLU A 819 66.03 16.84 13.93
C GLU A 819 65.60 17.97 14.89
N GLN A 820 65.37 19.20 14.39
CA GLN A 820 65.03 20.38 15.20
C GLN A 820 63.55 20.78 15.14
N ALA A 821 62.82 20.32 14.13
CA ALA A 821 61.41 20.63 13.91
C ALA A 821 60.60 19.34 13.80
N GLN A 822 59.46 19.26 14.49
CA GLN A 822 58.56 18.12 14.38
C GLN A 822 58.14 17.94 12.92
N ASN A 823 58.33 16.74 12.35
CA ASN A 823 58.06 16.48 10.94
C ASN A 823 56.58 16.85 10.67
N PRO A 824 56.28 17.79 9.75
CA PRO A 824 54.89 18.15 9.45
C PRO A 824 54.05 16.97 8.93
N PHE A 825 54.71 15.86 8.56
CA PHE A 825 54.14 14.61 8.06
C PHE A 825 54.36 13.44 9.05
N GLU A 826 54.61 13.69 10.35
CA GLU A 826 54.92 12.63 11.36
C GLU A 826 53.84 11.54 11.51
N GLU A 827 52.57 11.85 11.21
CA GLU A 827 51.47 10.87 11.18
C GLU A 827 51.44 10.02 9.89
N GLN A 828 52.29 10.32 8.91
CA GLN A 828 52.25 9.85 7.53
C GLN A 828 53.62 9.22 7.16
N GLU A 829 53.82 7.95 7.55
CA GLU A 829 55.09 7.18 7.65
C GLU A 829 56.07 7.13 6.43
N ASN A 830 55.94 7.94 5.37
CA ASN A 830 56.74 7.78 4.13
C ASN A 830 57.44 9.03 3.57
N VAL A 831 57.36 10.20 4.20
CA VAL A 831 57.97 11.44 3.66
C VAL A 831 59.00 12.01 4.65
N ASP A 832 60.28 11.71 4.39
CA ASP A 832 61.45 12.16 5.15
C ASP A 832 62.52 12.76 4.21
N VAL A 833 63.64 13.20 4.77
CA VAL A 833 64.75 13.74 3.97
C VAL A 833 65.34 12.70 3.01
N ARG A 834 65.25 11.40 3.32
CA ARG A 834 65.70 10.33 2.42
C ARG A 834 64.79 10.18 1.21
N PHE A 835 63.48 10.30 1.37
CA PHE A 835 62.52 10.35 0.27
C PHE A 835 62.82 11.49 -0.72
N VAL A 836 63.20 12.66 -0.20
CA VAL A 836 63.62 13.81 -1.03
C VAL A 836 64.90 13.50 -1.81
N GLU A 837 65.88 12.85 -1.18
CA GLU A 837 67.12 12.41 -1.81
C GLU A 837 66.86 11.39 -2.93
N GLU A 838 66.10 10.34 -2.64
CA GLU A 838 65.72 9.30 -3.60
C GLU A 838 64.95 9.87 -4.79
N THR A 839 64.01 10.79 -4.55
CA THR A 839 63.24 11.47 -5.60
C THR A 839 64.14 12.33 -6.48
N ALA A 840 65.07 13.08 -5.89
CA ALA A 840 66.03 13.90 -6.64
C ALA A 840 66.98 13.05 -7.49
N LEU A 841 67.41 11.90 -6.98
CA LEU A 841 68.23 10.94 -7.73
C LEU A 841 67.45 10.31 -8.90
N LYS A 842 66.23 9.82 -8.67
CA LYS A 842 65.35 9.29 -9.73
C LYS A 842 65.09 10.32 -10.83
N GLN A 843 64.76 11.56 -10.46
CA GLN A 843 64.57 12.67 -11.41
C GLN A 843 65.83 12.99 -12.24
N THR A 844 67.01 12.85 -11.64
CA THR A 844 68.29 13.04 -12.34
C THR A 844 68.55 11.88 -13.30
N GLN A 845 68.22 10.65 -12.92
CA GLN A 845 68.33 9.47 -13.78
C GLN A 845 67.39 9.54 -14.98
N ILE A 846 66.14 9.97 -14.78
CA ILE A 846 65.16 10.21 -15.85
C ILE A 846 65.68 11.26 -16.84
N LYS A 847 66.21 12.40 -16.35
CA LYS A 847 66.75 13.48 -17.22
C LYS A 847 67.99 13.09 -18.00
N LEU A 848 68.71 12.08 -17.54
CA LEU A 848 69.92 11.57 -18.16
C LEU A 848 69.66 10.33 -19.03
N ASP A 849 68.39 9.96 -19.25
CA ASP A 849 67.94 8.79 -20.02
C ASP A 849 68.51 7.44 -19.53
N PHE A 850 68.83 7.33 -18.23
CA PHE A 850 69.38 6.10 -17.65
C PHE A 850 68.33 5.09 -17.19
N GLU A 851 67.05 5.47 -17.14
CA GLU A 851 65.93 4.53 -16.95
C GLU A 851 65.54 3.91 -18.30
N VAL A 852 65.74 2.60 -18.42
CA VAL A 852 65.21 1.81 -19.55
C VAL A 852 63.69 1.76 -19.42
N LYS A 853 63.01 2.11 -20.53
CA LYS A 853 61.55 2.09 -20.70
C LYS A 853 60.83 0.92 -20.07
#